data_AF-A0A927P2I6-F1
#
_entry.id   AF-A0A927P2I6-F1
#
_cell.length_a   1.000
_cell.length_b   1.000
_cell.length_c   1.000
_cell.angle_alpha   90.00
_cell.angle_beta   90.00
_cell.angle_gamma   90.00
#
_symmetry.space_group_name_H-M   'P 1'
#
loop_
_entity.id
_entity.type
_entity.pdbx_description
1 polymer ?
#
loop_
_entity_poly.entity_id
_entity_poly.type
_entity_poly.pdbx_seq_one_letter_code
_entity_poly.pdbx_strand_id
1 'polypeptide(L)'
;MGMMRLPRLLDGQMNEIARLQPSSLQINLTLSGLSTAVMTLPDTNVLISLRQFVELYTSDGSAGIFRISGVEAGPESGVKITMQHGLCTLSDHLMPGEGSAFSTAENILSQMLDLQGDNALWRLGDAADTGDIHWSWDSSNLLVSLFDLMEELPGYFLKWDQSSLPWKLHLMSPENDDDLCEARLSRNVTGLSIHRDDSALCTRLYVGDYPTPIDADTQSAWGVISRRVTLREELTYAQQETLARAWLEAHKHPRLTVTIDAAALSSLTGCPLDEFSPGRMCRVCLPEEGVSLTQRIVALKYPDLVSDPHKVQVVLCNDAPNPGASLSGLEVTAAVFRQKVRKRLKYCTDRIDVVTDTLTLQAESLDAVIDEMSVQSNDISILTRDLDLQAKEISTQAERIDTVAEDVSTQAQRITTQAQRIDTVAEDISTQANRITTEAGRIDTLTNNLNTQAGKINTQAGRITTLTNNLNTQAGKINTQAGQITTLTNNLSTQAGRIDTLAEDISTQAERIDTLANDVSVHAQNLTAITDTLTLHTSTLDLKADKVTLDANITAVGKFFTGETKAEVIRASTINTEDLWVTNDSHFALLTADTFVVSGTVVVGDIDVTWKEVSAITGITMPSYSVQTSTINYINTSGQAASKTVVTGISRDSTGGLTRTTLKYLGGN
;
A
#
# COMPACT_ATOMS: atom_id res chain seq x y z
N MET A 1 16.88 -53.54 38.88
CA MET A 1 15.84 -52.98 39.76
C MET A 1 14.52 -53.61 39.37
N GLY A 2 13.90 -54.37 40.27
CA GLY A 2 12.51 -54.78 40.05
C GLY A 2 11.63 -53.53 40.09
N MET A 3 10.78 -53.33 39.08
CA MET A 3 9.77 -52.28 39.15
C MET A 3 8.76 -52.66 40.22
N MET A 4 8.57 -51.79 41.21
CA MET A 4 7.50 -51.95 42.19
C MET A 4 6.15 -52.03 41.46
N ARG A 5 5.29 -52.97 41.87
CA ARG A 5 3.93 -53.06 41.31
C ARG A 5 3.13 -51.83 41.75
N LEU A 6 2.56 -51.11 40.79
CA LEU A 6 1.73 -49.95 41.07
C LEU A 6 0.44 -50.37 41.82
N PRO A 7 0.03 -49.66 42.89
CA PRO A 7 -1.22 -49.90 43.59
C PRO A 7 -2.44 -49.97 42.67
N ARG A 8 -3.38 -50.86 42.99
CA ARG A 8 -4.62 -51.06 42.21
C ARG A 8 -5.78 -50.39 42.93
N LEU A 9 -6.37 -49.34 42.35
CA LEU A 9 -7.65 -48.82 42.82
C LEU A 9 -8.76 -49.78 42.39
N LEU A 10 -9.59 -50.20 43.34
CA LEU A 10 -10.66 -51.17 43.16
C LEU A 10 -12.03 -50.57 43.55
N ASP A 11 -13.09 -51.04 42.90
CA ASP A 11 -14.47 -50.72 43.24
C ASP A 11 -15.01 -51.58 44.42
N GLY A 12 -16.27 -51.36 44.79
CA GLY A 12 -16.92 -52.13 45.86
C GLY A 12 -17.19 -53.61 45.53
N GLN A 13 -16.93 -54.05 44.29
CA GLN A 13 -16.97 -55.45 43.85
C GLN A 13 -15.56 -56.04 43.64
N MET A 14 -14.51 -55.31 44.06
CA MET A 14 -13.09 -55.63 43.84
C MET A 14 -12.66 -55.68 42.36
N ASN A 15 -13.44 -55.07 41.45
CA ASN A 15 -12.99 -54.86 40.08
C ASN A 15 -11.99 -53.70 40.03
N GLU A 16 -11.06 -53.78 39.09
CA GLU A 16 -10.04 -52.78 38.89
C GLU A 16 -10.57 -51.51 38.20
N ILE A 17 -10.45 -50.37 38.89
CA ILE A 17 -10.75 -49.03 38.35
C ILE A 17 -9.50 -48.44 37.68
N ALA A 18 -8.36 -48.46 38.37
CA ALA A 18 -7.14 -47.77 37.94
C ALA A 18 -5.85 -48.35 38.54
N ARG A 19 -4.70 -47.96 37.96
CA ARG A 19 -3.37 -48.09 38.57
C ARG A 19 -2.94 -46.71 39.09
N LEU A 20 -2.60 -46.63 40.37
CA LEU A 20 -2.20 -45.37 41.00
C LEU A 20 -0.67 -45.22 40.94
N GLN A 21 -0.19 -44.00 40.73
CA GLN A 21 1.23 -43.66 40.69
C GLN A 21 1.56 -42.70 41.83
N PRO A 22 1.84 -43.21 43.05
CA PRO A 22 2.14 -42.37 44.20
C PRO A 22 3.50 -41.67 44.09
N SER A 23 3.58 -40.48 44.67
CA SER A 23 4.83 -39.78 44.97
C SER A 23 5.46 -40.26 46.28
N SER A 24 4.65 -40.78 47.21
CA SER A 24 5.10 -41.54 48.38
C SER A 24 4.06 -42.57 48.83
N LEU A 25 4.51 -43.69 49.40
CA LEU A 25 3.66 -44.76 49.91
C LEU A 25 4.24 -45.38 51.18
N GLN A 26 3.59 -45.10 52.31
CA GLN A 26 3.86 -45.67 53.62
C GLN A 26 2.90 -46.81 53.93
N ILE A 27 3.43 -47.92 54.45
CA ILE A 27 2.64 -49.06 54.92
C ILE A 27 3.14 -49.49 56.30
N ASN A 28 2.22 -49.66 57.24
CA ASN A 28 2.47 -50.18 58.58
C ASN A 28 1.59 -51.43 58.77
N LEU A 29 2.20 -52.60 58.55
CA LEU A 29 1.58 -53.90 58.81
C LEU A 29 1.80 -54.28 60.26
N THR A 30 0.76 -54.69 60.95
CA THR A 30 0.75 -55.03 62.37
C THR A 30 0.20 -56.44 62.57
N LEU A 31 0.77 -57.18 63.52
CA LEU A 31 0.28 -58.52 63.90
C LEU A 31 -1.05 -58.45 64.66
N SER A 32 -1.25 -57.37 65.41
CA SER A 32 -2.41 -57.12 66.25
C SER A 32 -2.94 -55.72 65.99
N GLY A 33 -4.25 -55.53 66.12
CA GLY A 33 -4.92 -54.30 65.70
C GLY A 33 -4.92 -54.09 64.19
N LEU A 34 -5.40 -52.93 63.77
CA LEU A 34 -5.67 -52.63 62.36
C LEU A 34 -4.43 -52.05 61.65
N SER A 35 -3.91 -52.78 60.66
CA SER A 35 -2.82 -52.29 59.80
C SER A 35 -3.26 -51.07 58.97
N THR A 36 -2.32 -50.15 58.72
CA THR A 36 -2.60 -48.84 58.10
C THR A 36 -1.63 -48.52 56.97
N ALA A 37 -2.07 -47.68 56.03
CA ALA A 37 -1.24 -47.16 54.95
C ALA A 37 -1.58 -45.70 54.65
N VAL A 38 -0.58 -44.94 54.22
CA VAL A 38 -0.73 -43.53 53.80
C VAL A 38 -0.03 -43.36 52.48
N MET A 39 -0.71 -42.73 51.52
CA MET A 39 -0.22 -42.57 50.15
C MET A 39 -0.45 -41.15 49.70
N THR A 40 0.57 -40.52 49.11
CA THR A 40 0.41 -39.23 48.43
C THR A 40 0.44 -39.47 46.93
N LEU A 41 -0.57 -38.96 46.23
CA LEU A 41 -0.59 -38.91 44.77
C LEU A 41 -0.27 -37.49 44.29
N PRO A 42 0.44 -37.32 43.17
CA PRO A 42 0.44 -36.05 42.45
C PRO A 42 -0.98 -35.76 41.92
N ASP A 43 -1.18 -34.55 41.39
CA ASP A 43 -2.46 -34.18 40.76
C ASP A 43 -2.82 -35.18 39.65
N THR A 44 -3.93 -35.89 39.85
CA THR A 44 -4.36 -37.01 39.01
C THR A 44 -5.83 -36.85 38.65
N ASN A 45 -6.16 -37.15 37.38
CA ASN A 45 -7.54 -37.16 36.89
C ASN A 45 -8.33 -38.41 37.34
N VAL A 46 -7.82 -39.18 38.31
CA VAL A 46 -8.49 -40.38 38.84
C VAL A 46 -9.38 -39.95 40.01
N LEU A 47 -10.70 -40.12 39.87
CA LEU A 47 -11.63 -39.78 40.94
C LEU A 47 -11.53 -40.80 42.08
N ILE A 48 -10.96 -40.37 43.20
CA ILE A 48 -10.77 -41.18 44.39
C ILE A 48 -11.85 -40.82 45.42
N SER A 49 -12.52 -41.85 45.94
CA SER A 49 -13.66 -41.73 46.85
C SER A 49 -13.42 -42.53 48.13
N LEU A 50 -13.97 -42.03 49.24
CA LEU A 50 -14.03 -42.79 50.50
C LEU A 50 -14.70 -44.14 50.28
N ARG A 51 -14.29 -45.15 51.07
CA ARG A 51 -14.74 -46.55 51.00
C ARG A 51 -14.38 -47.33 49.72
N GLN A 52 -13.73 -46.74 48.73
CA GLN A 52 -13.05 -47.52 47.68
C GLN A 52 -11.91 -48.35 48.29
N PHE A 53 -11.46 -49.38 47.55
CA PHE A 53 -10.38 -50.25 48.00
C PHE A 53 -9.11 -50.02 47.18
N VAL A 54 -7.95 -50.28 47.77
CA VAL A 54 -6.64 -50.21 47.12
C VAL A 54 -5.86 -51.47 47.46
N GLU A 55 -5.50 -52.26 46.46
CA GLU A 55 -4.51 -53.34 46.64
C GLU A 55 -3.11 -52.71 46.63
N LEU A 56 -2.36 -52.91 47.72
CA LEU A 56 -1.01 -52.40 47.91
C LEU A 56 0.01 -53.53 47.74
N TYR A 57 1.24 -53.16 47.39
CA TYR A 57 2.35 -54.09 47.17
C TYR A 57 3.58 -53.65 47.95
N THR A 58 4.42 -54.60 48.36
CA THR A 58 5.81 -54.38 48.78
C THR A 58 6.75 -54.87 47.68
N SER A 59 8.07 -54.82 47.90
CA SER A 59 9.04 -55.53 47.05
C SER A 59 8.79 -57.04 47.00
N ASP A 60 8.32 -57.63 48.11
CA ASP A 60 8.22 -59.09 48.29
C ASP A 60 6.85 -59.68 47.91
N GLY A 61 5.79 -58.88 47.81
CA GLY A 61 4.48 -59.40 47.41
C GLY A 61 3.31 -58.42 47.55
N SER A 62 2.10 -58.96 47.73
CA SER A 62 0.94 -58.17 48.12
C SER A 62 1.05 -57.77 49.58
N ALA A 63 0.84 -56.49 49.88
CA ALA A 63 0.73 -55.96 51.24
C ALA A 63 -0.68 -56.11 51.82
N GLY A 64 -1.64 -56.56 51.00
CA GLY A 64 -3.07 -56.62 51.31
C GLY A 64 -3.90 -55.57 50.56
N ILE A 65 -5.20 -55.71 50.68
CA ILE A 65 -6.22 -54.78 50.18
C ILE A 65 -6.68 -53.91 51.33
N PHE A 66 -6.56 -52.60 51.16
CA PHE A 66 -6.90 -51.57 52.13
C PHE A 66 -8.13 -50.79 51.67
N ARG A 67 -8.95 -50.31 52.59
CA ARG A 67 -10.08 -49.40 52.32
C ARG A 67 -9.65 -47.95 52.56
N ILE A 68 -10.05 -47.06 51.68
CA ILE A 68 -9.80 -45.62 51.81
C ILE A 68 -10.69 -45.05 52.93
N SER A 69 -10.05 -44.58 54.00
CA SER A 69 -10.69 -43.99 55.19
C SER A 69 -10.69 -42.47 55.19
N GLY A 70 -9.75 -41.84 54.48
CA GLY A 70 -9.66 -40.38 54.39
C GLY A 70 -8.96 -39.92 53.10
N VAL A 71 -9.37 -38.77 52.60
CA VAL A 71 -8.78 -38.10 51.43
C VAL A 71 -8.61 -36.62 51.79
N GLU A 72 -7.37 -36.15 51.80
CA GLU A 72 -6.97 -34.79 52.09
C GLU A 72 -6.33 -34.19 50.83
N ALA A 73 -6.96 -33.19 50.23
CA ALA A 73 -6.41 -32.45 49.09
C ALA A 73 -5.94 -31.07 49.55
N GLY A 74 -4.73 -30.68 49.18
CA GLY A 74 -4.15 -29.37 49.53
C GLY A 74 -3.45 -28.71 48.32
N PRO A 75 -3.47 -27.37 48.22
CA PRO A 75 -3.14 -26.65 46.98
C PRO A 75 -1.69 -26.77 46.49
N GLU A 76 -0.75 -27.29 47.29
CA GLU A 76 0.67 -27.41 46.91
C GLU A 76 1.27 -28.81 47.19
N SER A 77 0.49 -29.78 47.67
CA SER A 77 1.02 -31.05 48.24
C SER A 77 0.49 -32.33 47.59
N GLY A 78 -0.34 -32.20 46.55
CA GLY A 78 -1.07 -33.33 45.95
C GLY A 78 -2.19 -33.87 46.84
N VAL A 79 -2.68 -35.06 46.51
CA VAL A 79 -3.78 -35.72 47.24
C VAL A 79 -3.22 -36.78 48.19
N LYS A 80 -3.34 -36.53 49.49
CA LYS A 80 -2.96 -37.47 50.55
C LYS A 80 -4.15 -38.36 50.91
N ILE A 81 -3.92 -39.66 50.91
CA ILE A 81 -4.94 -40.69 51.09
C ILE A 81 -4.56 -41.54 52.30
N THR A 82 -5.44 -41.61 53.29
CA THR A 82 -5.29 -42.49 54.45
C THR A 82 -6.15 -43.73 54.25
N MET A 83 -5.55 -44.88 54.55
CA MET A 83 -6.12 -46.19 54.26
C MET A 83 -5.94 -47.13 55.45
N GLN A 84 -6.94 -47.97 55.68
CA GLN A 84 -6.95 -48.99 56.71
C GLN A 84 -7.09 -50.37 56.06
N HIS A 85 -6.44 -51.39 56.59
CA HIS A 85 -6.52 -52.74 56.05
C HIS A 85 -7.98 -53.22 55.92
N GLY A 86 -8.28 -54.02 54.90
CA GLY A 86 -9.65 -54.43 54.54
C GLY A 86 -10.43 -55.13 55.64
N LEU A 87 -9.77 -55.58 56.72
CA LEU A 87 -10.42 -56.04 57.95
C LEU A 87 -11.36 -54.98 58.55
N CYS A 88 -11.10 -53.69 58.29
CA CYS A 88 -11.96 -52.60 58.75
C CYS A 88 -13.39 -52.65 58.20
N THR A 89 -13.68 -53.42 57.15
CA THR A 89 -15.07 -53.61 56.68
C THR A 89 -15.95 -54.34 57.69
N LEU A 90 -15.36 -55.04 58.67
CA LEU A 90 -16.09 -55.61 59.80
C LEU A 90 -16.71 -54.53 60.69
N SER A 91 -16.20 -53.28 60.69
CA SER A 91 -16.81 -52.18 61.46
C SER A 91 -18.16 -51.72 60.89
N ASP A 92 -18.49 -52.12 59.66
CA ASP A 92 -19.74 -51.72 58.99
C ASP A 92 -20.94 -52.56 59.46
N HIS A 93 -20.70 -53.58 60.29
CA HIS A 93 -21.69 -54.52 60.81
C HIS A 93 -21.65 -54.54 62.35
N LEU A 94 -22.79 -54.83 62.98
CA LEU A 94 -22.95 -54.80 64.45
C LEU A 94 -23.15 -56.19 65.03
N MET A 95 -22.65 -56.40 66.25
CA MET A 95 -23.04 -57.55 67.07
C MET A 95 -24.52 -57.39 67.50
N PRO A 96 -25.29 -58.50 67.55
CA PRO A 96 -26.70 -58.46 67.93
C PRO A 96 -26.86 -58.33 69.45
N GLY A 97 -26.97 -57.09 69.94
CA GLY A 97 -27.21 -56.80 71.35
C GLY A 97 -26.05 -57.19 72.27
N GLU A 98 -26.31 -57.29 73.56
CA GLU A 98 -25.39 -57.87 74.55
C GLU A 98 -25.59 -59.40 74.62
N GLY A 99 -24.51 -60.16 74.78
CA GLY A 99 -24.60 -61.61 74.87
C GLY A 99 -23.29 -62.30 75.28
N SER A 100 -23.35 -63.62 75.41
CA SER A 100 -22.18 -64.46 75.64
C SER A 100 -22.27 -65.81 74.91
N ALA A 101 -21.11 -66.38 74.63
CA ALA A 101 -20.95 -67.70 74.04
C ALA A 101 -19.93 -68.51 74.85
N PHE A 102 -20.20 -69.80 74.98
CA PHE A 102 -19.25 -70.79 75.46
C PHE A 102 -19.04 -71.84 74.37
N SER A 103 -17.92 -71.74 73.66
CA SER A 103 -17.57 -72.58 72.50
C SER A 103 -16.11 -72.36 72.10
N THR A 104 -15.58 -73.20 71.21
CA THR A 104 -14.31 -72.93 70.50
C THR A 104 -14.32 -71.57 69.77
N ALA A 105 -13.13 -70.95 69.65
CA ALA A 105 -12.96 -69.70 68.92
C ALA A 105 -13.33 -69.83 67.44
N GLU A 106 -13.10 -71.00 66.82
CA GLU A 106 -13.54 -71.31 65.44
C GLU A 106 -15.05 -71.07 65.25
N ASN A 107 -15.88 -71.68 66.12
CA ASN A 107 -17.33 -71.53 66.05
C ASN A 107 -17.79 -70.10 66.33
N ILE A 108 -17.12 -69.38 67.24
CA ILE A 108 -17.44 -67.98 67.58
C ILE A 108 -17.10 -67.07 66.40
N LEU A 109 -15.88 -67.20 65.84
CA LEU A 109 -15.43 -66.45 64.68
C LEU A 109 -16.31 -66.72 63.46
N SER A 110 -16.69 -67.98 63.19
CA SER A 110 -17.57 -68.30 62.06
C SER A 110 -18.93 -67.62 62.21
N GLN A 111 -19.58 -67.76 63.38
CA GLN A 111 -20.88 -67.13 63.65
C GLN A 111 -20.81 -65.60 63.57
N MET A 112 -19.75 -65.00 64.11
CA MET A 112 -19.53 -63.55 64.06
C MET A 112 -19.33 -63.06 62.61
N LEU A 113 -18.54 -63.76 61.80
CA LEU A 113 -18.34 -63.40 60.39
C LEU A 113 -19.61 -63.62 59.56
N ASP A 114 -20.46 -64.59 59.91
CA ASP A 114 -21.72 -64.84 59.22
C ASP A 114 -22.76 -63.72 59.38
N LEU A 115 -22.61 -62.85 60.39
CA LEU A 115 -23.42 -61.63 60.56
C LEU A 115 -23.25 -60.60 59.41
N GLN A 116 -22.23 -60.73 58.57
CA GLN A 116 -22.09 -59.94 57.33
C GLN A 116 -23.12 -60.33 56.24
N GLY A 117 -23.82 -61.46 56.39
CA GLY A 117 -24.85 -61.92 55.46
C GLY A 117 -24.34 -62.40 54.10
N ASP A 118 -25.16 -62.21 53.06
CA ASP A 118 -24.95 -62.77 51.72
C ASP A 118 -23.75 -62.17 50.97
N ASN A 119 -23.39 -60.92 51.25
CA ASN A 119 -22.29 -60.19 50.60
C ASN A 119 -21.02 -60.13 51.47
N ALA A 120 -20.83 -61.10 52.38
CA ALA A 120 -19.68 -61.10 53.29
C ALA A 120 -18.34 -61.05 52.55
N LEU A 121 -17.50 -60.07 52.91
CA LEU A 121 -16.14 -59.97 52.41
C LEU A 121 -15.20 -60.93 53.13
N TRP A 122 -15.47 -61.24 54.40
CA TRP A 122 -14.66 -62.13 55.22
C TRP A 122 -15.40 -63.42 55.58
N ARG A 123 -14.73 -64.57 55.44
CA ARG A 123 -15.14 -65.86 56.02
C ARG A 123 -13.96 -66.45 56.82
N LEU A 124 -14.25 -67.40 57.70
CA LEU A 124 -13.21 -68.11 58.43
C LEU A 124 -12.43 -69.03 57.47
N GLY A 125 -11.11 -69.02 57.59
CA GLY A 125 -10.19 -69.94 56.93
C GLY A 125 -9.85 -71.10 57.86
N ASP A 126 -8.56 -71.45 57.92
CA ASP A 126 -8.07 -72.41 58.91
C ASP A 126 -8.06 -71.77 60.31
N ALA A 127 -8.57 -72.49 61.30
CA ALA A 127 -8.53 -72.07 62.70
C ALA A 127 -7.73 -73.06 63.54
N ALA A 128 -6.83 -72.54 64.37
CA ALA A 128 -6.16 -73.31 65.41
C ALA A 128 -7.16 -73.67 66.53
N ASP A 129 -6.98 -74.87 67.11
CA ASP A 129 -7.78 -75.31 68.26
C ASP A 129 -7.40 -74.50 69.50
N THR A 130 -8.36 -73.72 70.01
CA THR A 130 -8.23 -72.90 71.22
C THR A 130 -8.76 -73.61 72.48
N GLY A 131 -9.42 -74.76 72.33
CA GLY A 131 -10.39 -75.23 73.30
C GLY A 131 -11.62 -74.31 73.43
N ASP A 132 -12.54 -74.66 74.33
CA ASP A 132 -13.72 -73.85 74.63
C ASP A 132 -13.36 -72.59 75.44
N ILE A 133 -13.80 -71.44 74.95
CA ILE A 133 -13.64 -70.14 75.63
C ILE A 133 -15.00 -69.56 76.02
N HIS A 134 -15.04 -68.81 77.12
CA HIS A 134 -16.21 -68.04 77.53
C HIS A 134 -16.02 -66.57 77.16
N TRP A 135 -16.61 -66.18 76.03
CA TRP A 135 -16.53 -64.81 75.52
C TRP A 135 -17.89 -64.11 75.64
N SER A 136 -17.87 -62.84 76.01
CA SER A 136 -19.05 -61.97 76.09
C SER A 136 -18.83 -60.73 75.25
N TRP A 137 -19.88 -60.30 74.54
CA TRP A 137 -19.87 -59.10 73.72
C TRP A 137 -20.95 -58.12 74.18
N ASP A 138 -20.70 -56.84 73.93
CA ASP A 138 -21.68 -55.78 74.02
C ASP A 138 -22.20 -55.40 72.61
N SER A 139 -22.99 -54.34 72.51
CA SER A 139 -23.59 -53.86 71.23
C SER A 139 -22.58 -53.13 70.31
N SER A 140 -21.33 -53.60 70.28
CA SER A 140 -20.25 -53.08 69.44
C SER A 140 -20.31 -53.56 67.98
N ASN A 141 -19.40 -53.05 67.15
CA ASN A 141 -19.21 -53.51 65.76
C ASN A 141 -18.30 -54.74 65.68
N LEU A 142 -18.43 -55.54 64.62
CA LEU A 142 -17.72 -56.83 64.50
C LEU A 142 -16.19 -56.69 64.53
N LEU A 143 -15.62 -55.54 64.16
CA LEU A 143 -14.17 -55.32 64.22
C LEU A 143 -13.68 -55.15 65.67
N VAL A 144 -14.42 -54.41 66.48
CA VAL A 144 -14.11 -54.24 67.91
C VAL A 144 -14.26 -55.59 68.60
N SER A 145 -15.40 -56.25 68.42
CA SER A 145 -15.67 -57.57 68.99
C SER A 145 -14.68 -58.66 68.53
N LEU A 146 -14.15 -58.59 67.30
CA LEU A 146 -13.05 -59.45 66.85
C LEU A 146 -11.76 -59.19 67.64
N PHE A 147 -11.41 -57.93 67.93
CA PHE A 147 -10.23 -57.63 68.73
C PHE A 147 -10.44 -58.00 70.20
N ASP A 148 -11.61 -57.75 70.78
CA ASP A 148 -11.95 -58.17 72.15
C ASP A 148 -11.91 -59.70 72.31
N LEU A 149 -12.36 -60.44 71.29
CA LEU A 149 -12.23 -61.90 71.24
C LEU A 149 -10.77 -62.36 71.15
N MET A 150 -9.93 -61.62 70.41
CA MET A 150 -8.49 -61.87 70.41
C MET A 150 -7.84 -61.52 71.76
N GLU A 151 -8.38 -60.58 72.54
CA GLU A 151 -7.90 -60.27 73.89
C GLU A 151 -8.00 -61.48 74.85
N GLU A 152 -9.06 -62.29 74.70
CA GLU A 152 -9.27 -63.55 75.44
C GLU A 152 -8.44 -64.75 74.91
N LEU A 153 -7.69 -64.57 73.80
CA LEU A 153 -6.89 -65.60 73.14
C LEU A 153 -5.38 -65.28 73.15
N PRO A 154 -4.73 -65.28 74.34
CA PRO A 154 -3.34 -64.86 74.49
C PRO A 154 -2.38 -65.72 73.65
N GLY A 155 -1.55 -65.05 72.83
CA GLY A 155 -0.54 -65.69 71.98
C GLY A 155 -1.05 -66.14 70.60
N TYR A 156 -2.36 -66.32 70.43
CA TYR A 156 -2.95 -66.54 69.11
C TYR A 156 -2.90 -65.25 68.29
N PHE A 157 -2.91 -65.39 66.96
CA PHE A 157 -2.91 -64.23 66.07
C PHE A 157 -3.68 -64.50 64.78
N LEU A 158 -4.11 -63.42 64.14
CA LEU A 158 -4.87 -63.48 62.89
C LEU A 158 -3.94 -63.35 61.68
N LYS A 159 -4.12 -64.23 60.70
CA LYS A 159 -3.49 -64.12 59.37
C LYS A 159 -4.59 -64.01 58.32
N TRP A 160 -4.42 -63.15 57.33
CA TRP A 160 -5.42 -62.93 56.27
C TRP A 160 -4.94 -63.51 54.94
N ASP A 161 -5.89 -63.93 54.11
CA ASP A 161 -5.73 -64.20 52.68
C ASP A 161 -6.81 -63.44 51.90
N GLN A 162 -6.37 -62.48 51.09
CA GLN A 162 -7.23 -61.65 50.25
C GLN A 162 -7.08 -61.97 48.74
N SER A 163 -6.48 -63.11 48.40
CA SER A 163 -6.21 -63.53 47.01
C SER A 163 -7.47 -63.79 46.17
N SER A 164 -8.58 -64.13 46.82
CA SER A 164 -9.89 -64.39 46.19
C SER A 164 -11.02 -64.02 47.15
N LEU A 165 -12.20 -63.70 46.60
CA LEU A 165 -13.41 -63.45 47.38
C LEU A 165 -14.20 -64.75 47.63
N PRO A 166 -14.81 -64.94 48.81
CA PRO A 166 -14.64 -64.14 50.02
C PRO A 166 -13.23 -64.30 50.61
N TRP A 167 -12.68 -63.21 51.14
CA TRP A 167 -11.39 -63.21 51.82
C TRP A 167 -11.44 -64.10 53.06
N LYS A 168 -10.31 -64.71 53.40
CA LYS A 168 -10.20 -65.64 54.53
C LYS A 168 -9.45 -65.02 55.67
N LEU A 169 -9.99 -65.18 56.88
CA LEU A 169 -9.32 -64.88 58.13
C LEU A 169 -8.94 -66.21 58.79
N HIS A 170 -7.65 -66.43 59.03
CA HIS A 170 -7.11 -67.63 59.65
C HIS A 170 -6.70 -67.31 61.09
N LEU A 171 -7.03 -68.20 62.04
CA LEU A 171 -6.59 -68.11 63.43
C LEU A 171 -5.36 -69.01 63.62
N MET A 172 -4.22 -68.43 63.96
CA MET A 172 -2.95 -69.14 64.04
C MET A 172 -2.55 -69.39 65.52
N SER A 173 -2.09 -70.60 65.81
CA SER A 173 -1.52 -70.96 67.12
C SER A 173 -0.12 -70.33 67.32
N PRO A 174 0.23 -69.90 68.54
CA PRO A 174 1.58 -69.48 68.89
C PRO A 174 2.64 -70.58 68.72
N GLU A 175 2.26 -71.86 68.73
CA GLU A 175 3.21 -72.99 68.70
C GLU A 175 3.74 -73.32 67.29
N ASN A 176 3.21 -72.68 66.24
CA ASN A 176 3.53 -72.99 64.84
C ASN A 176 4.82 -72.28 64.37
N ASP A 177 5.90 -72.46 65.14
CA ASP A 177 7.14 -71.66 65.10
C ASP A 177 8.25 -72.22 64.21
N ASP A 178 7.98 -73.29 63.45
CA ASP A 178 8.92 -73.86 62.47
C ASP A 178 9.23 -72.89 61.30
N ASP A 179 8.40 -71.86 61.10
CA ASP A 179 8.55 -70.87 60.03
C ASP A 179 9.41 -69.67 60.46
N LEU A 180 10.72 -69.77 60.22
CA LEU A 180 11.74 -68.82 60.68
C LEU A 180 12.28 -67.91 59.55
N CYS A 181 12.35 -66.60 59.81
CA CYS A 181 13.15 -65.64 59.05
C CYS A 181 14.37 -65.15 59.85
N GLU A 182 15.33 -64.48 59.20
CA GLU A 182 16.58 -64.09 59.84
C GLU A 182 17.06 -62.67 59.50
N ALA A 183 17.40 -61.91 60.54
CA ALA A 183 18.00 -60.59 60.47
C ALA A 183 19.49 -60.66 60.84
N ARG A 184 20.37 -60.47 59.85
CA ARG A 184 21.83 -60.48 60.00
C ARG A 184 22.45 -59.13 59.64
N LEU A 185 23.26 -58.58 60.54
CA LEU A 185 24.10 -57.38 60.29
C LEU A 185 25.03 -57.52 59.06
N SER A 186 25.37 -58.75 58.67
CA SER A 186 26.23 -59.05 57.52
C SER A 186 25.48 -59.28 56.20
N ARG A 187 24.13 -59.16 56.18
CA ARG A 187 23.32 -59.49 54.99
C ARG A 187 22.22 -58.47 54.70
N ASN A 188 21.27 -58.33 55.63
CA ASN A 188 20.01 -57.62 55.38
C ASN A 188 19.68 -56.55 56.44
N VAL A 189 20.48 -56.39 57.50
CA VAL A 189 20.26 -55.35 58.51
C VAL A 189 21.22 -54.18 58.29
N THR A 190 20.67 -52.96 58.36
CA THR A 190 21.37 -51.67 58.21
C THR A 190 21.40 -50.86 59.50
N GLY A 191 20.43 -51.05 60.40
CA GLY A 191 20.36 -50.43 61.71
C GLY A 191 19.65 -51.34 62.72
N LEU A 192 20.00 -51.21 63.99
CA LEU A 192 19.44 -51.99 65.08
C LEU A 192 19.30 -51.11 66.33
N SER A 193 18.12 -51.11 66.93
CA SER A 193 17.85 -50.46 68.21
C SER A 193 17.13 -51.44 69.15
N ILE A 194 17.59 -51.52 70.39
CA ILE A 194 17.02 -52.40 71.42
C ILE A 194 16.53 -51.51 72.57
N HIS A 195 15.21 -51.46 72.74
CA HIS A 195 14.57 -50.79 73.86
C HIS A 195 14.13 -51.83 74.91
N ARG A 196 14.29 -51.48 76.19
CA ARG A 196 13.89 -52.30 77.33
C ARG A 196 13.04 -51.45 78.26
N ASP A 197 11.89 -51.98 78.65
CA ASP A 197 10.92 -51.33 79.54
C ASP A 197 10.54 -52.32 80.66
N ASP A 198 10.64 -51.87 81.91
CA ASP A 198 10.28 -52.67 83.10
C ASP A 198 8.87 -52.35 83.62
N SER A 199 8.12 -51.45 82.97
CA SER A 199 6.80 -51.00 83.43
C SER A 199 5.84 -52.17 83.69
N ALA A 200 5.85 -53.19 82.83
CA ALA A 200 5.00 -54.37 82.88
C ALA A 200 5.58 -55.54 83.70
N LEU A 201 6.86 -55.46 84.11
CA LEU A 201 7.58 -56.54 84.78
C LEU A 201 6.89 -56.99 86.07
N CYS A 202 6.77 -58.30 86.24
CA CYS A 202 6.26 -58.93 87.45
C CYS A 202 7.03 -60.20 87.76
N THR A 203 7.50 -60.34 88.99
CA THR A 203 8.16 -61.57 89.43
C THR A 203 7.45 -62.23 90.62
N ARG A 204 6.44 -61.58 91.20
CA ARG A 204 5.54 -62.14 92.24
C ARG A 204 4.10 -61.71 91.97
N LEU A 205 3.21 -62.68 91.75
CA LEU A 205 1.80 -62.43 91.45
C LEU A 205 0.89 -62.84 92.62
N TYR A 206 0.04 -61.93 93.07
CA TYR A 206 -1.06 -62.20 94.00
C TYR A 206 -2.36 -62.35 93.20
N VAL A 207 -3.05 -63.48 93.36
CA VAL A 207 -4.20 -63.86 92.51
C VAL A 207 -5.46 -63.94 93.37
N GLY A 208 -6.30 -62.89 93.38
CA GLY A 208 -7.56 -62.88 94.16
C GLY A 208 -7.43 -63.46 95.58
N ASP A 209 -8.22 -64.50 95.86
CA ASP A 209 -8.23 -65.30 97.10
C ASP A 209 -7.37 -66.59 97.04
N TYR A 210 -6.47 -66.71 96.06
CA TYR A 210 -5.54 -67.84 95.93
C TYR A 210 -4.54 -67.83 97.11
N PRO A 211 -4.33 -68.96 97.81
CA PRO A 211 -3.77 -68.95 99.17
C PRO A 211 -2.28 -68.58 99.29
N THR A 212 -1.52 -68.60 98.20
CA THR A 212 -0.08 -68.27 98.19
C THR A 212 0.30 -67.48 96.95
N PRO A 213 1.14 -66.42 97.05
CA PRO A 213 1.62 -65.73 95.86
C PRO A 213 2.40 -66.69 94.94
N ILE A 214 2.27 -66.48 93.63
CA ILE A 214 2.97 -67.25 92.62
C ILE A 214 4.26 -66.50 92.27
N ASP A 215 5.38 -67.19 92.42
CA ASP A 215 6.72 -66.64 92.20
C ASP A 215 7.28 -67.08 90.85
N ALA A 216 7.90 -66.14 90.13
CA ALA A 216 8.65 -66.40 88.91
C ALA A 216 10.05 -66.91 89.25
N ASP A 217 10.57 -67.82 88.42
CA ASP A 217 11.97 -68.26 88.44
C ASP A 217 12.96 -67.11 88.21
N THR A 218 12.55 -66.02 87.55
CA THR A 218 13.35 -64.82 87.31
C THR A 218 13.51 -63.89 88.52
N GLN A 219 12.90 -64.18 89.69
CA GLN A 219 13.07 -63.37 90.90
C GLN A 219 14.53 -63.15 91.29
N SER A 220 15.40 -64.13 91.05
CA SER A 220 16.84 -64.00 91.35
C SER A 220 17.57 -63.04 90.40
N ALA A 221 17.01 -62.78 89.21
CA ALA A 221 17.59 -61.87 88.21
C ALA A 221 17.09 -60.43 88.37
N TRP A 222 15.80 -60.24 88.67
CA TRP A 222 15.16 -58.91 88.70
C TRP A 222 14.70 -58.43 90.09
N GLY A 223 14.83 -59.26 91.13
CA GLY A 223 14.26 -58.99 92.45
C GLY A 223 12.77 -59.30 92.54
N VAL A 224 12.14 -58.94 93.66
CA VAL A 224 10.71 -59.21 93.94
C VAL A 224 9.86 -58.01 93.53
N ILE A 225 9.23 -58.09 92.36
CA ILE A 225 8.36 -57.06 91.79
C ILE A 225 6.94 -57.61 91.81
N SER A 226 6.14 -57.09 92.75
CA SER A 226 4.83 -57.64 93.09
C SER A 226 3.69 -56.95 92.34
N ARG A 227 2.81 -57.73 91.70
CA ARG A 227 1.51 -57.25 91.19
C ARG A 227 0.36 -58.09 91.76
N ARG A 228 -0.85 -57.52 91.71
CA ARG A 228 -2.10 -58.24 92.02
C ARG A 228 -2.96 -58.31 90.76
N VAL A 229 -3.48 -59.50 90.48
CA VAL A 229 -4.49 -59.77 89.47
C VAL A 229 -5.69 -60.39 90.19
N THR A 230 -6.88 -59.88 89.94
CA THR A 230 -8.13 -60.59 90.27
C THR A 230 -8.50 -61.44 89.06
N LEU A 231 -9.12 -62.60 89.26
CA LEU A 231 -9.66 -63.43 88.17
C LEU A 231 -11.17 -63.58 88.38
N ARG A 232 -11.92 -63.95 87.33
CA ARG A 232 -13.38 -64.13 87.40
C ARG A 232 -13.73 -65.14 88.53
N GLU A 233 -14.75 -64.81 89.34
CA GLU A 233 -15.11 -65.55 90.57
C GLU A 233 -15.47 -67.03 90.34
N GLU A 234 -15.86 -67.39 89.11
CA GLU A 234 -16.35 -68.71 88.72
C GLU A 234 -15.23 -69.74 88.41
N LEU A 235 -13.96 -69.31 88.43
CA LEU A 235 -12.81 -70.17 88.12
C LEU A 235 -12.35 -71.00 89.32
N THR A 236 -12.12 -72.30 89.12
CA THR A 236 -11.53 -73.16 90.16
C THR A 236 -10.09 -72.75 90.48
N TYR A 237 -9.59 -73.06 91.69
CA TYR A 237 -8.20 -72.76 92.09
C TYR A 237 -7.14 -73.27 91.09
N ALA A 238 -7.37 -74.43 90.45
CA ALA A 238 -6.45 -74.97 89.44
C ALA A 238 -6.45 -74.13 88.14
N GLN A 239 -7.61 -73.66 87.69
CA GLN A 239 -7.72 -72.76 86.53
C GLN A 239 -7.13 -71.38 86.86
N GLN A 240 -7.37 -70.87 88.08
CA GLN A 240 -6.77 -69.62 88.56
C GLN A 240 -5.24 -69.72 88.59
N GLU A 241 -4.67 -70.81 89.11
CA GLU A 241 -3.22 -71.04 89.10
C GLU A 241 -2.67 -71.12 87.67
N THR A 242 -3.35 -71.83 86.78
CA THR A 242 -2.93 -71.97 85.37
C THR A 242 -2.89 -70.63 84.65
N LEU A 243 -3.98 -69.84 84.72
CA LEU A 243 -4.06 -68.52 84.11
C LEU A 243 -3.05 -67.53 84.71
N ALA A 244 -2.89 -67.56 86.04
CA ALA A 244 -1.94 -66.70 86.73
C ALA A 244 -0.48 -67.06 86.44
N ARG A 245 -0.16 -68.35 86.26
CA ARG A 245 1.17 -68.78 85.79
C ARG A 245 1.40 -68.34 84.35
N ALA A 246 0.42 -68.52 83.45
CA ALA A 246 0.53 -68.04 82.07
C ALA A 246 0.75 -66.51 81.99
N TRP A 247 0.00 -65.73 82.79
CA TRP A 247 0.19 -64.29 82.88
C TRP A 247 1.57 -63.92 83.43
N LEU A 248 2.03 -64.58 84.50
CA LEU A 248 3.33 -64.34 85.10
C LEU A 248 4.48 -64.71 84.14
N GLU A 249 4.37 -65.84 83.42
CA GLU A 249 5.34 -66.24 82.39
C GLU A 249 5.48 -65.20 81.28
N ALA A 250 4.37 -64.56 80.86
CA ALA A 250 4.42 -63.46 79.89
C ALA A 250 5.06 -62.16 80.43
N HIS A 251 5.09 -61.96 81.76
CA HIS A 251 5.53 -60.71 82.40
C HIS A 251 6.80 -60.84 83.26
N LYS A 252 7.42 -62.03 83.34
CA LYS A 252 8.59 -62.29 84.21
C LYS A 252 9.92 -61.77 83.69
N HIS A 253 9.94 -61.18 82.50
CA HIS A 253 11.08 -60.49 81.92
C HIS A 253 10.69 -59.05 81.57
N PRO A 254 11.62 -58.07 81.60
CA PRO A 254 11.36 -56.76 81.04
C PRO A 254 10.88 -56.86 79.59
N ARG A 255 9.96 -55.98 79.21
CA ARG A 255 9.51 -55.83 77.84
C ARG A 255 10.70 -55.43 76.96
N LEU A 256 10.90 -56.20 75.91
CA LEU A 256 11.99 -56.06 74.95
C LEU A 256 11.39 -55.71 73.60
N THR A 257 11.65 -54.50 73.12
CA THR A 257 11.27 -54.07 71.76
C THR A 257 12.54 -53.90 70.94
N VAL A 258 12.69 -54.73 69.91
CA VAL A 258 13.83 -54.67 68.98
C VAL A 258 13.34 -54.12 67.65
N THR A 259 13.90 -52.98 67.25
CA THR A 259 13.62 -52.32 65.99
C THR A 259 14.82 -52.51 65.06
N ILE A 260 14.58 -53.08 63.89
CA ILE A 260 15.60 -53.47 62.93
C ILE A 260 15.32 -52.75 61.62
N ASP A 261 16.20 -51.83 61.22
CA ASP A 261 16.14 -51.23 59.89
C ASP A 261 16.82 -52.18 58.91
N ALA A 262 16.04 -52.81 58.03
CA ALA A 262 16.47 -53.90 57.17
C ALA A 262 16.13 -53.66 55.69
N ALA A 263 16.76 -54.46 54.84
CA ALA A 263 16.41 -54.63 53.44
C ALA A 263 15.53 -55.89 53.29
N ALA A 264 14.35 -55.71 52.69
CA ALA A 264 13.50 -56.77 52.18
C ALA A 264 14.17 -57.39 50.95
N LEU A 265 14.68 -58.62 51.10
CA LEU A 265 15.49 -59.29 50.07
C LEU A 265 14.83 -60.54 49.48
N SER A 266 13.69 -61.01 50.00
CA SER A 266 13.09 -62.30 49.59
C SER A 266 12.82 -62.36 48.09
N SER A 267 12.23 -61.32 47.52
CA SER A 267 12.00 -61.16 46.07
C SER A 267 13.27 -61.20 45.21
N LEU A 268 14.43 -60.86 45.79
CA LEU A 268 15.73 -60.84 45.09
C LEU A 268 16.53 -62.13 45.29
N THR A 269 16.42 -62.79 46.45
CA THR A 269 17.21 -63.97 46.80
C THR A 269 16.46 -65.29 46.59
N GLY A 270 15.12 -65.26 46.57
CA GLY A 270 14.26 -66.45 46.58
C GLY A 270 14.44 -67.32 47.84
N CYS A 271 15.05 -66.79 48.89
CA CYS A 271 15.40 -67.53 50.10
C CYS A 271 14.34 -67.28 51.18
N PRO A 272 13.63 -68.32 51.67
CA PRO A 272 12.59 -68.14 52.69
C PRO A 272 13.07 -67.44 53.97
N LEU A 273 14.37 -67.51 54.30
CA LEU A 273 14.93 -66.82 55.48
C LEU A 273 14.93 -65.28 55.35
N ASP A 274 14.88 -64.73 54.14
CA ASP A 274 14.89 -63.28 53.89
C ASP A 274 13.47 -62.66 53.83
N GLU A 275 12.42 -63.46 54.00
CA GLU A 275 11.02 -63.02 53.91
C GLU A 275 10.48 -62.56 55.27
N PHE A 276 10.17 -61.27 55.38
CA PHE A 276 9.58 -60.70 56.58
C PHE A 276 8.05 -60.63 56.45
N SER A 277 7.33 -61.22 57.40
CA SER A 277 5.87 -61.11 57.53
C SER A 277 5.46 -60.99 59.00
N PRO A 278 4.43 -60.20 59.36
CA PRO A 278 3.93 -60.16 60.73
C PRO A 278 3.49 -61.57 61.19
N GLY A 279 3.75 -61.88 62.47
CA GLY A 279 3.44 -63.19 63.07
C GLY A 279 4.53 -64.24 62.89
N ARG A 280 5.47 -64.05 61.96
CA ARG A 280 6.59 -64.96 61.74
C ARG A 280 7.68 -64.79 62.81
N MET A 281 8.39 -65.85 63.14
CA MET A 281 9.56 -65.77 64.03
C MET A 281 10.77 -65.22 63.29
N CYS A 282 11.48 -64.27 63.90
CA CYS A 282 12.69 -63.67 63.36
C CYS A 282 13.88 -63.88 64.30
N ARG A 283 14.94 -64.50 63.78
CA ARG A 283 16.22 -64.61 64.48
C ARG A 283 17.12 -63.43 64.14
N VAL A 284 17.51 -62.67 65.16
CA VAL A 284 18.49 -61.58 65.07
C VAL A 284 19.84 -62.10 65.57
N CYS A 285 20.84 -62.11 64.69
CA CYS A 285 22.21 -62.45 65.08
C CYS A 285 22.95 -61.21 65.56
N LEU A 286 23.35 -61.18 66.85
CA LEU A 286 24.08 -60.08 67.48
C LEU A 286 25.57 -60.44 67.64
N PRO A 287 26.44 -60.12 66.67
CA PRO A 287 27.83 -60.59 66.66
C PRO A 287 28.71 -60.02 67.78
N GLU A 288 28.40 -58.84 68.33
CA GLU A 288 29.17 -58.25 69.45
C GLU A 288 28.85 -58.92 70.80
N GLU A 289 27.65 -59.49 70.96
CA GLU A 289 27.20 -60.17 72.18
C GLU A 289 27.38 -61.70 72.13
N GLY A 290 27.61 -62.27 70.95
CA GLY A 290 27.68 -63.72 70.74
C GLY A 290 26.34 -64.46 70.93
N VAL A 291 25.22 -63.72 70.99
CA VAL A 291 23.87 -64.22 71.26
C VAL A 291 22.98 -64.06 70.02
N SER A 292 22.16 -65.06 69.74
CA SER A 292 21.04 -64.95 68.79
C SER A 292 19.73 -64.76 69.54
N LEU A 293 19.08 -63.60 69.39
CA LEU A 293 17.72 -63.39 69.86
C LEU A 293 16.75 -63.96 68.82
N THR A 294 15.75 -64.74 69.22
CA THR A 294 14.67 -65.15 68.30
C THR A 294 13.35 -64.63 68.86
N GLN A 295 12.63 -63.83 68.09
CA GLN A 295 11.42 -63.15 68.55
C GLN A 295 10.43 -62.92 67.40
N ARG A 296 9.12 -62.92 67.69
CA ARG A 296 8.06 -62.76 66.70
C ARG A 296 8.02 -61.33 66.13
N ILE A 297 7.77 -61.22 64.83
CA ILE A 297 7.54 -59.94 64.15
C ILE A 297 6.15 -59.43 64.54
N VAL A 298 6.09 -58.34 65.31
CA VAL A 298 4.82 -57.70 65.71
C VAL A 298 4.40 -56.57 64.76
N ALA A 299 5.34 -55.97 64.03
CA ALA A 299 5.03 -55.02 62.96
C ALA A 299 6.13 -54.94 61.88
N LEU A 300 5.73 -54.58 60.67
CA LEU A 300 6.59 -54.17 59.55
C LEU A 300 6.20 -52.78 59.09
N LYS A 301 7.15 -51.84 59.14
CA LYS A 301 6.96 -50.46 58.69
C LYS A 301 7.79 -50.20 57.46
N TYR A 302 7.14 -49.82 56.37
CA TYR A 302 7.78 -49.41 55.12
C TYR A 302 7.74 -47.87 55.05
N PRO A 303 8.88 -47.17 55.23
CA PRO A 303 8.89 -45.71 55.46
C PRO A 303 8.56 -44.87 54.22
N ASP A 304 8.91 -45.37 53.04
CA ASP A 304 8.38 -44.96 51.74
C ASP A 304 8.81 -45.97 50.67
N LEU A 305 7.85 -46.71 50.13
CA LEU A 305 8.10 -47.72 49.10
C LEU A 305 8.37 -47.13 47.71
N VAL A 306 8.08 -45.84 47.49
CA VAL A 306 8.33 -45.19 46.20
C VAL A 306 9.82 -44.82 46.06
N SER A 307 10.40 -44.19 47.08
CA SER A 307 11.82 -43.81 47.07
C SER A 307 12.77 -44.96 47.45
N ASP A 308 12.39 -45.85 48.37
CA ASP A 308 13.21 -46.99 48.78
C ASP A 308 12.39 -48.30 48.91
N PRO A 309 12.06 -48.95 47.77
CA PRO A 309 11.13 -50.09 47.73
C PRO A 309 11.51 -51.31 48.56
N HIS A 310 12.78 -51.43 48.96
CA HIS A 310 13.29 -52.56 49.72
C HIS A 310 13.50 -52.22 51.21
N LYS A 311 13.32 -50.97 51.64
CA LYS A 311 13.54 -50.60 53.04
C LYS A 311 12.35 -50.98 53.91
N VAL A 312 12.60 -51.81 54.91
CA VAL A 312 11.61 -52.25 55.89
C VAL A 312 12.19 -52.12 57.29
N GLN A 313 11.44 -51.50 58.19
CA GLN A 313 11.72 -51.51 59.62
C GLN A 313 10.90 -52.64 60.25
N VAL A 314 11.61 -53.68 60.68
CA VAL A 314 11.04 -54.86 61.35
C VAL A 314 11.00 -54.60 62.85
N VAL A 315 9.84 -54.74 63.47
CA VAL A 315 9.67 -54.59 64.92
C VAL A 315 9.40 -55.97 65.53
N LEU A 316 10.27 -56.39 66.44
CA LEU A 316 10.10 -57.61 67.24
C LEU A 316 9.77 -57.22 68.68
N CYS A 317 8.88 -57.96 69.33
CA CYS A 317 8.58 -57.77 70.75
C CYS A 317 8.36 -59.10 71.46
N ASN A 318 8.76 -59.19 72.74
CA ASN A 318 8.61 -60.39 73.58
C ASN A 318 7.28 -60.51 74.31
N ASP A 319 6.40 -59.50 74.22
CA ASP A 319 5.03 -59.64 74.72
C ASP A 319 4.28 -60.71 73.93
N ALA A 320 3.43 -61.47 74.61
CA ALA A 320 2.25 -62.02 73.95
C ALA A 320 1.39 -60.84 73.47
N PRO A 321 0.91 -60.81 72.22
CA PRO A 321 0.06 -59.71 71.77
C PRO A 321 -1.23 -59.70 72.59
N ASN A 322 -1.45 -58.65 73.40
CA ASN A 322 -2.74 -58.02 73.78
C ASN A 322 -2.53 -56.92 74.86
N PRO A 323 -3.05 -55.69 74.66
CA PRO A 323 -2.92 -54.59 75.62
C PRO A 323 -4.27 -54.19 76.28
N GLY A 324 -5.05 -55.15 76.79
CA GLY A 324 -6.35 -54.87 77.43
C GLY A 324 -6.72 -55.84 78.55
N ALA A 325 -6.55 -55.43 79.81
CA ALA A 325 -7.06 -56.15 80.99
C ALA A 325 -7.08 -55.23 82.25
N SER A 326 -8.07 -54.34 82.34
CA SER A 326 -8.31 -53.54 83.55
C SER A 326 -9.36 -54.22 84.44
N LEU A 327 -8.92 -54.75 85.58
CA LEU A 327 -9.75 -55.57 86.48
C LEU A 327 -10.50 -54.74 87.53
N SER A 328 -11.81 -54.96 87.64
CA SER A 328 -12.69 -54.36 88.66
C SER A 328 -13.76 -55.36 89.14
N GLY A 329 -14.19 -55.21 90.40
CA GLY A 329 -15.30 -55.96 91.00
C GLY A 329 -14.89 -56.98 92.08
N LEU A 330 -15.21 -56.66 93.35
CA LEU A 330 -15.32 -57.62 94.47
C LEU A 330 -15.88 -56.87 95.70
N GLU A 331 -17.01 -57.30 96.27
CA GLU A 331 -17.35 -57.03 97.68
C GLU A 331 -18.53 -57.88 98.21
N VAL A 332 -18.33 -58.62 99.32
CA VAL A 332 -19.39 -59.27 100.11
C VAL A 332 -19.10 -59.12 101.62
N THR A 333 -20.15 -59.08 102.45
CA THR A 333 -20.14 -58.44 103.77
C THR A 333 -20.20 -59.37 105.00
N ALA A 334 -19.64 -58.87 106.12
CA ALA A 334 -20.13 -58.97 107.51
C ALA A 334 -19.98 -60.28 108.33
N ALA A 335 -19.94 -60.13 109.68
CA ALA A 335 -21.02 -60.62 110.58
C ALA A 335 -20.68 -60.81 112.10
N VAL A 336 -19.46 -60.59 112.61
CA VAL A 336 -19.17 -60.76 114.07
C VAL A 336 -19.03 -59.44 114.84
N PHE A 337 -18.68 -58.35 114.15
CA PHE A 337 -18.61 -57.00 114.69
C PHE A 337 -20.06 -56.44 114.85
N ARG A 338 -20.79 -56.80 115.92
CA ARG A 338 -22.20 -56.35 116.11
C ARG A 338 -22.58 -55.66 117.43
N GLN A 339 -21.87 -55.87 118.55
CA GLN A 339 -22.25 -55.28 119.85
C GLN A 339 -21.34 -54.12 120.33
N LYS A 340 -20.01 -54.27 120.26
CA LYS A 340 -19.06 -53.14 120.36
C LYS A 340 -19.24 -52.16 119.20
N VAL A 341 -19.87 -52.66 118.13
CA VAL A 341 -20.41 -51.91 117.01
C VAL A 341 -21.51 -50.97 117.47
N ARG A 342 -22.73 -51.35 117.86
CA ARG A 342 -23.85 -50.39 118.13
C ARG A 342 -23.52 -48.96 118.64
N LYS A 343 -22.59 -48.75 119.59
CA LYS A 343 -22.12 -47.40 119.97
C LYS A 343 -21.15 -46.75 118.99
N ARG A 344 -20.13 -47.48 118.51
CA ARG A 344 -19.33 -47.07 117.34
C ARG A 344 -20.18 -46.95 116.08
N LEU A 345 -21.24 -47.74 115.93
CA LEU A 345 -22.19 -47.70 114.83
C LEU A 345 -23.08 -46.48 114.96
N LYS A 346 -23.53 -46.06 116.15
CA LYS A 346 -24.23 -44.78 116.30
C LYS A 346 -23.32 -43.61 115.93
N TYR A 347 -22.10 -43.54 116.46
CA TYR A 347 -21.12 -42.52 116.08
C TYR A 347 -20.67 -42.60 114.60
N CYS A 348 -20.54 -43.80 114.04
CA CYS A 348 -20.26 -44.00 112.62
C CYS A 348 -21.48 -43.72 111.76
N THR A 349 -22.71 -43.96 112.21
CA THR A 349 -23.96 -43.58 111.51
C THR A 349 -24.07 -42.07 111.53
N ASP A 350 -23.99 -41.39 112.68
CA ASP A 350 -24.03 -39.93 112.73
C ASP A 350 -22.89 -39.29 111.88
N ARG A 351 -21.73 -39.94 111.75
CA ARG A 351 -20.65 -39.54 110.82
C ARG A 351 -20.87 -39.97 109.37
N ILE A 352 -21.55 -41.08 109.11
CA ILE A 352 -21.94 -41.54 107.78
C ILE A 352 -23.03 -40.63 107.26
N ASP A 353 -24.00 -40.22 108.08
CA ASP A 353 -25.04 -39.25 107.78
C ASP A 353 -24.38 -37.91 107.41
N VAL A 354 -23.46 -37.37 108.24
CA VAL A 354 -22.69 -36.17 107.87
C VAL A 354 -21.86 -36.35 106.59
N VAL A 355 -21.25 -37.51 106.37
CA VAL A 355 -20.53 -37.82 105.12
C VAL A 355 -21.48 -37.97 103.94
N THR A 356 -22.70 -38.48 104.15
CA THR A 356 -23.74 -38.68 103.14
C THR A 356 -24.35 -37.33 102.76
N ASP A 357 -24.64 -36.46 103.71
CA ASP A 357 -25.05 -35.07 103.48
C ASP A 357 -23.94 -34.31 102.74
N THR A 358 -22.67 -34.50 103.12
CA THR A 358 -21.52 -33.90 102.42
C THR A 358 -21.40 -34.42 100.98
N LEU A 359 -21.52 -35.74 100.78
CA LEU A 359 -21.49 -36.36 99.46
C LEU A 359 -22.71 -35.98 98.61
N THR A 360 -23.87 -35.75 99.22
CA THR A 360 -25.10 -35.28 98.54
C THR A 360 -24.92 -33.84 98.08
N LEU A 361 -24.43 -32.95 98.93
CA LEU A 361 -24.09 -31.57 98.54
C LEU A 361 -22.96 -31.52 97.50
N GLN A 362 -22.01 -32.46 97.55
CA GLN A 362 -20.98 -32.62 96.51
C GLN A 362 -21.56 -33.15 95.20
N ALA A 363 -22.55 -34.05 95.23
CA ALA A 363 -23.26 -34.53 94.05
C ALA A 363 -24.11 -33.42 93.43
N GLU A 364 -24.91 -32.69 94.21
CA GLU A 364 -25.67 -31.51 93.75
C GLU A 364 -24.75 -30.43 93.16
N SER A 365 -23.58 -30.20 93.78
CA SER A 365 -22.57 -29.29 93.23
C SER A 365 -21.90 -29.82 91.97
N LEU A 366 -21.82 -31.14 91.77
CA LEU A 366 -21.26 -31.76 90.57
C LEU A 366 -22.28 -31.72 89.43
N ASP A 367 -23.56 -32.00 89.71
CA ASP A 367 -24.67 -31.87 88.76
C ASP A 367 -24.78 -30.43 88.24
N ALA A 368 -24.68 -29.42 89.12
CA ALA A 368 -24.65 -28.02 88.72
C ALA A 368 -23.46 -27.67 87.79
N VAL A 369 -22.29 -28.30 88.01
CA VAL A 369 -21.12 -28.16 87.13
C VAL A 369 -21.32 -28.90 85.80
N ILE A 370 -21.98 -30.06 85.81
CA ILE A 370 -22.32 -30.82 84.61
C ILE A 370 -23.30 -30.02 83.73
N ASP A 371 -24.31 -29.39 84.33
CA ASP A 371 -25.25 -28.51 83.62
C ASP A 371 -24.52 -27.29 83.01
N GLU A 372 -23.63 -26.64 83.76
CA GLU A 372 -22.82 -25.52 83.24
C GLU A 372 -21.91 -25.97 82.08
N MET A 373 -21.24 -27.12 82.22
CA MET A 373 -20.43 -27.72 81.16
C MET A 373 -21.26 -28.10 79.93
N SER A 374 -22.52 -28.52 80.11
CA SER A 374 -23.43 -28.82 79.01
C SER A 374 -23.82 -27.55 78.23
N VAL A 375 -24.09 -26.44 78.94
CA VAL A 375 -24.33 -25.14 78.30
C VAL A 375 -23.09 -24.69 77.53
N GLN A 376 -21.90 -24.74 78.14
CA GLN A 376 -20.64 -24.39 77.49
C GLN A 376 -20.35 -25.26 76.26
N SER A 377 -20.66 -26.57 76.31
CA SER A 377 -20.50 -27.49 75.18
C SER A 377 -21.44 -27.14 74.01
N ASN A 378 -22.67 -26.73 74.30
CA ASN A 378 -23.60 -26.22 73.29
C ASN A 378 -23.13 -24.89 72.68
N ASP A 379 -22.65 -23.95 73.49
CA ASP A 379 -22.11 -22.67 73.01
C ASP A 379 -20.87 -22.87 72.12
N ILE A 380 -19.96 -23.79 72.48
CA ILE A 380 -18.82 -24.19 71.64
C ILE A 380 -19.30 -24.81 70.32
N SER A 381 -20.35 -25.63 70.35
CA SER A 381 -20.92 -26.27 69.15
C SER A 381 -21.55 -25.23 68.20
N ILE A 382 -22.22 -24.22 68.75
CA ILE A 382 -22.74 -23.08 67.98
C ILE A 382 -21.59 -22.26 67.38
N LEU A 383 -20.58 -21.91 68.18
CA LEU A 383 -19.42 -21.15 67.72
C LEU A 383 -18.64 -21.87 66.61
N THR A 384 -18.48 -23.19 66.72
CA THR A 384 -17.85 -24.03 65.69
C THR A 384 -18.63 -23.96 64.38
N ARG A 385 -19.97 -24.07 64.45
CA ARG A 385 -20.83 -23.99 63.26
C ARG A 385 -20.82 -22.60 62.61
N ASP A 386 -20.74 -21.53 63.42
CA ASP A 386 -20.65 -20.16 62.91
C ASP A 386 -19.27 -19.90 62.27
N LEU A 387 -18.19 -20.46 62.81
CA LEU A 387 -16.86 -20.45 62.19
C LEU A 387 -16.85 -21.22 60.86
N ASP A 388 -17.48 -22.39 60.78
CA ASP A 388 -17.64 -23.15 59.53
C ASP A 388 -18.42 -22.37 58.45
N LEU A 389 -19.43 -21.59 58.86
CA LEU A 389 -20.19 -20.73 57.94
C LEU A 389 -19.32 -19.55 57.46
N GLN A 390 -18.59 -18.89 58.35
CA GLN A 390 -17.65 -17.83 57.98
C GLN A 390 -16.54 -18.34 57.05
N ALA A 391 -16.01 -19.53 57.29
CA ALA A 391 -15.01 -20.16 56.41
C ALA A 391 -15.56 -20.39 54.99
N LYS A 392 -16.82 -20.84 54.85
CA LYS A 392 -17.50 -21.00 53.55
C LYS A 392 -17.76 -19.66 52.85
N GLU A 393 -18.16 -18.63 53.60
CA GLU A 393 -18.32 -17.28 53.04
C GLU A 393 -16.98 -16.70 52.56
N ILE A 394 -15.89 -16.88 53.32
CA ILE A 394 -14.54 -16.47 52.93
C ILE A 394 -14.07 -17.22 51.67
N SER A 395 -14.29 -18.53 51.59
CA SER A 395 -14.00 -19.32 50.37
C SER A 395 -14.75 -18.79 49.15
N THR A 396 -16.06 -18.52 49.31
CA THR A 396 -16.90 -17.96 48.24
C THR A 396 -16.45 -16.55 47.84
N GLN A 397 -15.94 -15.75 48.78
CA GLN A 397 -15.38 -14.44 48.50
C GLN A 397 -14.03 -14.54 47.75
N ALA A 398 -13.18 -15.50 48.10
CA ALA A 398 -11.91 -15.76 47.40
C ALA A 398 -12.15 -16.12 45.92
N GLU A 399 -13.02 -17.09 45.64
CA GLU A 399 -13.41 -17.48 44.26
C GLU A 399 -13.94 -16.28 43.43
N ARG A 400 -14.70 -15.39 44.07
CA ARG A 400 -15.20 -14.15 43.43
C ARG A 400 -14.09 -13.12 43.19
N ILE A 401 -13.10 -13.04 44.08
CA ILE A 401 -11.92 -12.17 43.90
C ILE A 401 -11.07 -12.69 42.73
N ASP A 402 -10.85 -14.00 42.64
CA ASP A 402 -10.09 -14.63 41.55
C ASP A 402 -10.78 -14.41 40.20
N THR A 403 -12.10 -14.59 40.14
CA THR A 403 -12.92 -14.29 38.94
C THR A 403 -12.77 -12.83 38.51
N VAL A 404 -12.84 -11.88 39.47
CA VAL A 404 -12.66 -10.45 39.19
C VAL A 404 -11.22 -10.12 38.74
N ALA A 405 -10.21 -10.82 39.28
CA ALA A 405 -8.83 -10.66 38.87
C ALA A 405 -8.59 -11.12 37.42
N GLU A 406 -9.20 -12.25 37.00
CA GLU A 406 -9.17 -12.74 35.62
C GLU A 406 -9.88 -11.78 34.64
N ASP A 407 -11.06 -11.27 35.03
CA ASP A 407 -11.78 -10.24 34.28
C ASP A 407 -10.93 -8.96 34.10
N VAL A 408 -10.33 -8.46 35.19
CA VAL A 408 -9.45 -7.27 35.16
C VAL A 408 -8.22 -7.50 34.28
N SER A 409 -7.60 -8.68 34.35
CA SER A 409 -6.49 -9.07 33.47
C SER A 409 -6.91 -9.06 32.00
N THR A 410 -8.08 -9.61 31.69
CA THR A 410 -8.66 -9.61 30.34
C THR A 410 -8.97 -8.20 29.84
N GLN A 411 -9.52 -7.31 30.68
CA GLN A 411 -9.73 -5.91 30.31
C GLN A 411 -8.41 -5.17 30.08
N ALA A 412 -7.38 -5.42 30.90
CA ALA A 412 -6.06 -4.80 30.72
C ALA A 412 -5.46 -5.18 29.35
N GLN A 413 -5.51 -6.45 28.97
CA GLN A 413 -5.06 -6.91 27.64
C GLN A 413 -5.84 -6.22 26.50
N ARG A 414 -7.17 -6.12 26.62
CA ARG A 414 -8.02 -5.40 25.64
C ARG A 414 -7.65 -3.92 25.53
N ILE A 415 -7.35 -3.25 26.65
CA ILE A 415 -6.88 -1.85 26.68
C ILE A 415 -5.52 -1.73 25.98
N THR A 416 -4.57 -2.63 26.24
CA THR A 416 -3.27 -2.65 25.55
C THR A 416 -3.44 -2.82 24.03
N THR A 417 -4.27 -3.77 23.57
CA THR A 417 -4.57 -3.94 22.14
C THR A 417 -5.23 -2.70 21.55
N GLN A 418 -6.14 -2.04 22.28
CA GLN A 418 -6.80 -0.83 21.81
C GLN A 418 -5.85 0.37 21.73
N ALA A 419 -4.88 0.49 22.65
CA ALA A 419 -3.82 1.50 22.60
C ALA A 419 -2.93 1.31 21.36
N GLN A 420 -2.46 0.09 21.10
CA GLN A 420 -1.67 -0.22 19.89
C GLN A 420 -2.41 0.15 18.59
N ARG A 421 -3.73 -0.11 18.54
CA ARG A 421 -4.57 0.29 17.39
C ARG A 421 -4.70 1.82 17.25
N ILE A 422 -4.73 2.55 18.36
CA ILE A 422 -4.74 4.02 18.36
C ILE A 422 -3.40 4.56 17.83
N ASP A 423 -2.28 3.96 18.24
CA ASP A 423 -0.95 4.35 17.76
C ASP A 423 -0.81 4.14 16.24
N THR A 424 -1.26 2.99 15.70
CA THR A 424 -1.30 2.75 14.24
C THR A 424 -2.17 3.78 13.51
N VAL A 425 -3.36 4.10 14.04
CA VAL A 425 -4.24 5.11 13.43
C VAL A 425 -3.62 6.51 13.49
N ALA A 426 -2.86 6.84 14.54
CA ALA A 426 -2.13 8.11 14.62
C ALA A 426 -1.00 8.21 13.59
N GLU A 427 -0.28 7.12 13.32
CA GLU A 427 0.75 7.04 12.28
C GLU A 427 0.16 7.16 10.86
N ASP A 428 -0.98 6.50 10.60
CA ASP A 428 -1.74 6.64 9.35
C ASP A 428 -2.23 8.08 9.13
N ILE A 429 -2.77 8.73 10.18
CA ILE A 429 -3.21 10.14 10.12
C ILE A 429 -2.02 11.07 9.83
N SER A 430 -0.87 10.86 10.49
CA SER A 430 0.36 11.62 10.24
C SER A 430 0.83 11.47 8.79
N THR A 431 0.85 10.24 8.27
CA THR A 431 1.18 9.93 6.88
C THR A 431 0.22 10.63 5.91
N GLN A 432 -1.08 10.60 6.19
CA GLN A 432 -2.08 11.25 5.35
C GLN A 432 -1.98 12.80 5.40
N ALA A 433 -1.65 13.39 6.55
CA ALA A 433 -1.41 14.83 6.68
C ALA A 433 -0.19 15.28 5.85
N ASN A 434 0.89 14.49 5.83
CA ASN A 434 2.06 14.75 4.99
C ASN A 434 1.74 14.67 3.49
N ARG A 435 0.88 13.72 3.08
CA ARG A 435 0.37 13.63 1.70
C ARG A 435 -0.47 14.84 1.30
N ILE A 436 -1.37 15.29 2.19
CA ILE A 436 -2.20 16.50 1.97
C ILE A 436 -1.31 17.74 1.81
N THR A 437 -0.31 17.91 2.69
CA THR A 437 0.66 19.01 2.62
C THR A 437 1.43 19.02 1.30
N THR A 438 1.85 17.83 0.83
CA THR A 438 2.53 17.66 -0.46
C THR A 438 1.63 18.05 -1.63
N GLU A 439 0.37 17.63 -1.63
CA GLU A 439 -0.56 17.95 -2.72
C GLU A 439 -0.96 19.44 -2.73
N ALA A 440 -1.07 20.07 -1.56
CA ALA A 440 -1.26 21.52 -1.45
C ALA A 440 -0.10 22.29 -2.12
N GLY A 441 1.16 21.92 -1.86
CA GLY A 441 2.31 22.53 -2.53
C GLY A 441 2.34 22.32 -4.06
N ARG A 442 1.78 21.21 -4.55
CA ARG A 442 1.60 20.97 -5.99
C ARG A 442 0.50 21.86 -6.58
N ILE A 443 -0.60 22.08 -5.85
CA ILE A 443 -1.68 23.01 -6.24
C ILE A 443 -1.18 24.46 -6.29
N ASP A 444 -0.39 24.90 -5.32
CA ASP A 444 0.24 26.23 -5.32
C ASP A 444 1.17 26.41 -6.53
N THR A 445 1.98 25.40 -6.83
CA THR A 445 2.86 25.37 -8.01
C THR A 445 2.06 25.47 -9.31
N LEU A 446 0.96 24.72 -9.43
CA LEU A 446 0.08 24.75 -10.60
C LEU A 446 -0.60 26.13 -10.75
N THR A 447 -1.04 26.72 -9.64
CA THR A 447 -1.67 28.05 -9.60
C THR A 447 -0.70 29.14 -10.06
N ASN A 448 0.56 29.12 -9.59
CA ASN A 448 1.61 30.04 -10.03
C ASN A 448 1.94 29.88 -11.53
N ASN A 449 1.95 28.65 -12.04
CA ASN A 449 2.12 28.38 -13.47
C ASN A 449 0.95 28.94 -14.30
N LEU A 450 -0.30 28.75 -13.87
CA LEU A 450 -1.49 29.30 -14.53
C LEU A 450 -1.47 30.83 -14.56
N ASN A 451 -1.16 31.48 -13.43
CA ASN A 451 -0.99 32.94 -13.34
C ASN A 451 0.09 33.46 -14.32
N THR A 452 1.21 32.74 -14.42
CA THR A 452 2.29 33.05 -15.37
C THR A 452 1.83 32.95 -16.82
N GLN A 453 1.02 31.94 -17.17
CA GLN A 453 0.47 31.81 -18.53
C GLN A 453 -0.58 32.89 -18.81
N ALA A 454 -1.44 33.25 -17.86
CA ALA A 454 -2.38 34.36 -18.00
C ALA A 454 -1.66 35.69 -18.28
N GLY A 455 -0.55 35.97 -17.60
CA GLY A 455 0.31 37.13 -17.88
C GLY A 455 0.89 37.15 -19.30
N LYS A 456 1.33 35.99 -19.82
CA LYS A 456 1.78 35.84 -21.22
C LYS A 456 0.66 36.08 -22.21
N ILE A 457 -0.53 35.52 -21.96
CA ILE A 457 -1.73 35.70 -22.81
C ILE A 457 -2.12 37.18 -22.86
N ASN A 458 -2.18 37.89 -21.73
CA ASN A 458 -2.46 39.33 -21.69
C ASN A 458 -1.42 40.15 -22.46
N THR A 459 -0.14 39.81 -22.33
CA THR A 459 0.95 40.46 -23.09
C THR A 459 0.77 40.25 -24.60
N GLN A 460 0.40 39.04 -25.02
CA GLN A 460 0.17 38.71 -26.43
C GLN A 460 -1.09 39.39 -26.99
N ALA A 461 -2.17 39.47 -26.20
CA ALA A 461 -3.36 40.24 -26.55
C ALA A 461 -3.04 41.73 -26.76
N GLY A 462 -2.24 42.34 -25.87
CA GLY A 462 -1.75 43.72 -26.04
C GLY A 462 -0.98 43.92 -27.36
N ARG A 463 -0.09 42.99 -27.70
CA ARG A 463 0.64 43.02 -28.99
C ARG A 463 -0.28 42.90 -30.20
N ILE A 464 -1.32 42.08 -30.12
CA ILE A 464 -2.34 41.94 -31.19
C ILE A 464 -3.09 43.28 -31.36
N THR A 465 -3.52 43.93 -30.28
CA THR A 465 -4.16 45.26 -30.33
C THR A 465 -3.26 46.31 -31.00
N THR A 466 -1.97 46.35 -30.66
CA THR A 466 -1.00 47.24 -31.32
C THR A 466 -0.85 46.94 -32.81
N LEU A 467 -0.77 45.67 -33.21
CA LEU A 467 -0.73 45.26 -34.61
C LEU A 467 -1.99 45.70 -35.38
N THR A 468 -3.18 45.52 -34.79
CA THR A 468 -4.46 45.98 -35.36
C THR A 468 -4.48 47.50 -35.56
N ASN A 469 -4.03 48.28 -34.59
CA ASN A 469 -3.95 49.74 -34.71
C ASN A 469 -2.96 50.19 -35.80
N ASN A 470 -1.83 49.49 -35.93
CA ASN A 470 -0.86 49.74 -37.00
C ASN A 470 -1.44 49.42 -38.39
N LEU A 471 -2.17 48.31 -38.53
CA LEU A 471 -2.86 47.94 -39.78
C LEU A 471 -3.93 48.97 -40.16
N ASN A 472 -4.76 49.40 -39.20
CA ASN A 472 -5.76 50.46 -39.42
C ASN A 472 -5.10 51.78 -39.87
N THR A 473 -3.95 52.14 -39.26
CA THR A 473 -3.18 53.33 -39.65
C THR A 473 -2.64 53.21 -41.08
N GLN A 474 -2.15 52.04 -41.48
CA GLN A 474 -1.70 51.81 -42.86
C GLN A 474 -2.86 51.81 -43.85
N ALA A 475 -4.02 51.25 -43.51
CA ALA A 475 -5.22 51.34 -44.34
C ALA A 475 -5.65 52.81 -44.58
N GLY A 476 -5.59 53.65 -43.54
CA GLY A 476 -5.81 55.10 -43.68
C GLY A 476 -4.82 55.81 -44.61
N LYS A 477 -3.54 55.44 -44.55
CA LYS A 477 -2.52 55.93 -45.50
C LYS A 477 -2.79 55.47 -46.94
N ILE A 478 -3.13 54.20 -47.15
CA ILE A 478 -3.47 53.63 -48.46
C ILE A 478 -4.70 54.35 -49.05
N ASN A 479 -5.75 54.57 -48.27
CA ASN A 479 -6.93 55.34 -48.70
C ASN A 479 -6.56 56.79 -49.08
N THR A 480 -5.65 57.41 -48.34
CA THR A 480 -5.16 58.77 -48.66
C THR A 480 -4.38 58.79 -49.97
N GLN A 481 -3.49 57.81 -50.19
CA GLN A 481 -2.76 57.64 -51.44
C GLN A 481 -3.69 57.37 -52.63
N ALA A 482 -4.73 56.54 -52.45
CA ALA A 482 -5.74 56.28 -53.48
C ALA A 482 -6.52 57.56 -53.86
N GLY A 483 -6.85 58.42 -52.88
CA GLY A 483 -7.41 59.75 -53.12
C GLY A 483 -6.46 60.67 -53.91
N GLN A 484 -5.16 60.69 -53.56
CA GLN A 484 -4.15 61.45 -54.30
C GLN A 484 -3.98 60.95 -55.75
N ILE A 485 -3.97 59.64 -55.97
CA ILE A 485 -3.93 59.02 -57.32
C ILE A 485 -5.16 59.41 -58.13
N THR A 486 -6.35 59.39 -57.53
CA THR A 486 -7.60 59.84 -58.18
C THR A 486 -7.51 61.30 -58.61
N THR A 487 -7.01 62.18 -57.75
CA THR A 487 -6.78 63.61 -58.07
C THR A 487 -5.76 63.79 -59.20
N LEU A 488 -4.65 63.06 -59.19
CA LEU A 488 -3.66 63.08 -60.27
C LEU A 488 -4.26 62.59 -61.60
N THR A 489 -5.10 61.56 -61.56
CA THR A 489 -5.82 61.04 -62.74
C THR A 489 -6.76 62.09 -63.34
N ASN A 490 -7.53 62.80 -62.50
CA ASN A 490 -8.40 63.88 -62.94
C ASN A 490 -7.61 65.07 -63.52
N ASN A 491 -6.47 65.42 -62.91
CA ASN A 491 -5.59 66.48 -63.41
C ASN A 491 -4.97 66.11 -64.77
N LEU A 492 -4.53 64.85 -64.94
CA LEU A 492 -4.03 64.34 -66.22
C LEU A 492 -5.13 64.34 -67.29
N SER A 493 -6.35 63.91 -66.96
CA SER A 493 -7.49 63.97 -67.89
C SER A 493 -7.84 65.41 -68.29
N THR A 494 -7.76 66.36 -67.36
CA THR A 494 -7.96 67.79 -67.65
C THR A 494 -6.85 68.33 -68.56
N GLN A 495 -5.60 67.93 -68.32
CA GLN A 495 -4.46 68.34 -69.13
C GLN A 495 -4.50 67.71 -70.53
N ALA A 496 -4.99 66.48 -70.68
CA ALA A 496 -5.24 65.85 -71.98
C ALA A 496 -6.27 66.66 -72.78
N GLY A 497 -7.43 66.98 -72.20
CA GLY A 497 -8.42 67.83 -72.88
C GLY A 497 -7.89 69.21 -73.29
N ARG A 498 -7.00 69.82 -72.50
CA ARG A 498 -6.30 71.07 -72.88
C ARG A 498 -5.32 70.89 -74.05
N ILE A 499 -4.69 69.71 -74.16
CA ILE A 499 -3.81 69.37 -75.30
C ILE A 499 -4.66 69.16 -76.55
N ASP A 500 -5.82 68.49 -76.43
CA ASP A 500 -6.76 68.29 -77.54
C ASP A 500 -7.26 69.63 -78.09
N THR A 501 -7.70 70.56 -77.23
CA THR A 501 -8.08 71.93 -77.65
C THR A 501 -6.92 72.67 -78.31
N LEU A 502 -5.70 72.57 -77.77
CA LEU A 502 -4.53 73.22 -78.38
C LEU A 502 -4.20 72.62 -79.76
N ALA A 503 -4.42 71.32 -79.96
CA ALA A 503 -4.23 70.66 -81.25
C ALA A 503 -5.29 71.13 -82.28
N GLU A 504 -6.54 71.31 -81.86
CA GLU A 504 -7.63 71.88 -82.68
C GLU A 504 -7.35 73.35 -83.05
N ASP A 505 -6.89 74.17 -82.10
CA ASP A 505 -6.42 75.54 -82.34
C ASP A 505 -5.27 75.55 -83.37
N ILE A 506 -4.26 74.69 -83.22
CA ILE A 506 -3.13 74.58 -84.16
C ILE A 506 -3.61 74.16 -85.55
N SER A 507 -4.53 73.20 -85.66
CA SER A 507 -5.13 72.78 -86.93
C SER A 507 -5.85 73.96 -87.60
N THR A 508 -6.64 74.71 -86.84
CA THR A 508 -7.34 75.91 -87.31
C THR A 508 -6.35 76.99 -87.78
N GLN A 509 -5.23 77.19 -87.09
CA GLN A 509 -4.19 78.12 -87.55
C GLN A 509 -3.49 77.62 -88.82
N ALA A 510 -3.29 76.31 -88.99
CA ALA A 510 -2.73 75.75 -90.23
C ALA A 510 -3.65 76.01 -91.43
N GLU A 511 -4.96 75.75 -91.31
CA GLU A 511 -5.94 76.06 -92.36
C GLU A 511 -5.97 77.56 -92.71
N ARG A 512 -5.82 78.44 -91.71
CA ARG A 512 -5.69 79.89 -91.94
C ARG A 512 -4.40 80.27 -92.65
N ILE A 513 -3.28 79.60 -92.35
CA ILE A 513 -2.00 79.79 -93.03
C ILE A 513 -2.10 79.32 -94.49
N ASP A 514 -2.72 78.16 -94.76
CA ASP A 514 -2.96 77.67 -96.11
C ASP A 514 -3.86 78.61 -96.92
N THR A 515 -4.92 79.15 -96.29
CA THR A 515 -5.79 80.18 -96.89
C THR A 515 -4.98 81.43 -97.25
N LEU A 516 -4.16 81.94 -96.33
CA LEU A 516 -3.31 83.11 -96.57
C LEU A 516 -2.23 82.83 -97.64
N ALA A 517 -1.68 81.62 -97.70
CA ALA A 517 -0.73 81.22 -98.74
C ALA A 517 -1.39 81.17 -100.12
N ASN A 518 -2.63 80.69 -100.20
CA ASN A 518 -3.45 80.76 -101.42
C ASN A 518 -3.73 82.21 -101.83
N ASP A 519 -4.15 83.07 -100.90
CA ASP A 519 -4.34 84.50 -101.17
C ASP A 519 -3.06 85.17 -101.68
N VAL A 520 -1.90 84.89 -101.07
CA VAL A 520 -0.59 85.39 -101.53
C VAL A 520 -0.25 84.87 -102.94
N SER A 521 -0.56 83.61 -103.24
CA SER A 521 -0.39 83.03 -104.58
C SER A 521 -1.27 83.73 -105.62
N VAL A 522 -2.53 84.02 -105.30
CA VAL A 522 -3.44 84.80 -106.16
C VAL A 522 -2.93 86.24 -106.34
N HIS A 523 -2.45 86.89 -105.29
CA HIS A 523 -1.84 88.23 -105.40
C HIS A 523 -0.58 88.21 -106.28
N ALA A 524 0.25 87.16 -106.19
CA ALA A 524 1.42 87.00 -107.07
C ALA A 524 1.01 86.83 -108.55
N GLN A 525 0.00 86.01 -108.84
CA GLN A 525 -0.56 85.86 -110.20
C GLN A 525 -1.13 87.17 -110.74
N ASN A 526 -1.87 87.91 -109.92
CA ASN A 526 -2.40 89.23 -110.28
C ASN A 526 -1.26 90.24 -110.56
N LEU A 527 -0.17 90.20 -109.78
CA LEU A 527 1.00 91.05 -110.00
C LEU A 527 1.72 90.69 -111.31
N THR A 528 1.83 89.41 -111.65
CA THR A 528 2.33 88.96 -112.96
C THR A 528 1.44 89.49 -114.10
N ALA A 529 0.12 89.34 -114.00
CA ALA A 529 -0.81 89.86 -115.02
C ALA A 529 -0.73 91.39 -115.18
N ILE A 530 -0.53 92.13 -114.08
CA ILE A 530 -0.25 93.57 -114.11
C ILE A 530 1.08 93.84 -114.82
N THR A 531 2.13 93.05 -114.55
CA THR A 531 3.44 93.18 -115.20
C THR A 531 3.33 92.96 -116.70
N ASP A 532 2.69 91.87 -117.14
CA ASP A 532 2.44 91.58 -118.56
C ASP A 532 1.66 92.71 -119.24
N THR A 533 0.65 93.26 -118.53
CA THR A 533 -0.13 94.41 -118.99
C THR A 533 0.73 95.67 -119.10
N LEU A 534 1.66 95.93 -118.17
CA LEU A 534 2.62 97.03 -118.29
C LEU A 534 3.58 96.81 -119.46
N THR A 535 4.12 95.60 -119.65
CA THR A 535 4.98 95.27 -120.80
C THR A 535 4.27 95.53 -122.12
N LEU A 536 3.00 95.14 -122.24
CA LEU A 536 2.18 95.43 -123.43
C LEU A 536 1.93 96.94 -123.63
N HIS A 537 1.72 97.70 -122.55
CA HIS A 537 1.63 99.16 -122.62
C HIS A 537 2.97 99.79 -123.06
N THR A 538 4.11 99.29 -122.57
CA THR A 538 5.45 99.72 -123.02
C THR A 538 5.64 99.44 -124.51
N SER A 539 5.38 98.23 -124.99
CA SER A 539 5.45 97.93 -126.44
C SER A 539 4.46 98.77 -127.26
N THR A 540 3.30 99.14 -126.71
CA THR A 540 2.36 100.06 -127.37
C THR A 540 2.86 101.50 -127.39
N LEU A 541 3.61 101.93 -126.37
CA LEU A 541 4.28 103.23 -126.33
C LEU A 541 5.46 103.27 -127.30
N ASP A 542 6.24 102.18 -127.40
CA ASP A 542 7.30 102.03 -128.39
C ASP A 542 6.72 102.11 -129.80
N LEU A 543 5.66 101.37 -130.12
CA LEU A 543 4.95 101.47 -131.41
C LEU A 543 4.39 102.88 -131.68
N LYS A 544 4.00 103.64 -130.65
CA LYS A 544 3.60 105.06 -130.79
C LYS A 544 4.81 105.97 -131.01
N ALA A 545 5.95 105.69 -130.39
CA ALA A 545 7.19 106.43 -130.59
C ALA A 545 7.77 106.16 -131.99
N ASP A 546 7.75 104.91 -132.45
CA ASP A 546 8.04 104.51 -133.83
C ASP A 546 7.09 105.19 -134.80
N LYS A 547 5.78 105.26 -134.50
CA LYS A 547 4.83 106.03 -135.31
C LYS A 547 5.17 107.52 -135.33
N VAL A 548 5.49 108.15 -134.20
CA VAL A 548 5.88 109.58 -134.18
C VAL A 548 7.17 109.80 -134.97
N THR A 549 8.10 108.85 -134.93
CA THR A 549 9.35 108.87 -135.70
C THR A 549 9.08 108.67 -137.19
N LEU A 550 8.12 107.80 -137.54
CA LEU A 550 7.64 107.60 -138.91
C LEU A 550 6.89 108.82 -139.44
N ASP A 551 5.99 109.43 -138.65
CA ASP A 551 5.26 110.66 -139.01
C ASP A 551 6.24 111.84 -139.17
N ALA A 552 7.28 111.93 -138.33
CA ALA A 552 8.36 112.91 -138.48
C ALA A 552 9.21 112.66 -139.73
N ASN A 553 9.56 111.40 -140.03
CA ASN A 553 10.26 111.03 -141.26
C ASN A 553 9.38 111.23 -142.51
N ILE A 554 8.07 110.97 -142.45
CA ILE A 554 7.10 111.28 -143.52
C ILE A 554 7.03 112.80 -143.75
N THR A 555 7.12 113.61 -142.68
CA THR A 555 7.21 115.07 -142.77
C THR A 555 8.52 115.55 -143.41
N ALA A 556 9.60 114.76 -143.34
CA ALA A 556 10.92 115.09 -143.89
C ALA A 556 11.24 114.45 -145.26
N VAL A 557 10.53 113.40 -145.68
CA VAL A 557 10.91 112.53 -146.82
C VAL A 557 9.84 112.45 -147.94
N GLY A 558 8.70 113.12 -147.79
CA GLY A 558 7.86 113.47 -148.95
C GLY A 558 8.43 114.71 -149.65
N LYS A 559 9.12 114.66 -150.80
CA LYS A 559 9.21 113.64 -151.87
C LYS A 559 10.68 113.52 -152.33
N PHE A 560 11.19 112.38 -152.83
CA PHE A 560 10.94 111.84 -154.18
C PHE A 560 11.21 110.31 -154.31
N PHE A 561 10.77 109.72 -155.44
CA PHE A 561 10.57 108.28 -155.71
C PHE A 561 11.64 107.63 -156.64
N THR A 562 11.69 106.29 -156.69
CA THR A 562 11.98 105.46 -157.91
C THR A 562 11.39 104.02 -157.78
N GLY A 563 10.97 103.37 -158.91
CA GLY A 563 10.70 101.90 -158.95
C GLY A 563 9.52 101.35 -159.81
N GLU A 564 9.72 101.22 -161.14
CA GLU A 564 9.17 100.25 -162.13
C GLU A 564 7.66 99.79 -162.24
N THR A 565 7.03 100.19 -163.36
CA THR A 565 5.79 99.64 -164.02
C THR A 565 4.43 99.78 -163.27
N LYS A 566 3.27 100.13 -163.88
CA LYS A 566 2.91 100.45 -165.28
C LYS A 566 1.69 101.42 -165.30
N ALA A 567 1.85 102.60 -165.92
CA ALA A 567 0.83 103.58 -166.37
C ALA A 567 -0.47 103.83 -165.54
N GLU A 568 -0.54 104.97 -164.85
CA GLU A 568 -1.81 105.73 -164.66
C GLU A 568 -1.57 107.26 -164.55
N VAL A 569 -2.61 108.07 -164.73
CA VAL A 569 -2.55 109.53 -164.99
C VAL A 569 -2.74 110.36 -163.72
N ILE A 570 -1.94 111.43 -163.54
CA ILE A 570 -2.10 112.40 -162.44
C ILE A 570 -2.29 113.82 -163.02
N ARG A 571 -3.28 114.54 -162.48
CA ARG A 571 -3.55 115.97 -162.74
C ARG A 571 -3.31 116.77 -161.46
N ALA A 572 -2.64 117.91 -161.54
CA ALA A 572 -2.46 118.83 -160.41
C ALA A 572 -2.31 120.29 -160.89
N SER A 573 -2.77 121.24 -160.07
CA SER A 573 -2.84 122.67 -160.42
C SER A 573 -1.50 123.42 -160.36
N THR A 574 -0.48 122.86 -159.70
CA THR A 574 0.86 123.43 -159.61
C THR A 574 1.86 122.32 -159.33
N ILE A 575 2.97 122.28 -160.07
CA ILE A 575 4.07 121.34 -159.84
C ILE A 575 5.37 122.15 -159.76
N ASN A 576 5.93 122.26 -158.56
CA ASN A 576 7.28 122.77 -158.33
C ASN A 576 8.23 121.58 -158.14
N THR A 577 9.31 121.54 -158.91
CA THR A 577 10.42 120.57 -158.78
C THR A 577 11.74 121.33 -158.77
N GLU A 578 12.58 121.09 -157.76
CA GLU A 578 13.95 121.63 -157.75
C GLU A 578 14.97 120.67 -158.39
N ASP A 579 14.63 119.38 -158.56
CA ASP A 579 15.38 118.44 -159.41
C ASP A 579 14.44 117.41 -160.07
N LEU A 580 14.66 117.12 -161.36
CA LEU A 580 13.92 116.10 -162.13
C LEU A 580 14.92 115.21 -162.89
N TRP A 581 15.09 113.97 -162.42
CA TRP A 581 15.98 112.98 -163.04
C TRP A 581 15.12 111.89 -163.70
N VAL A 582 15.01 111.94 -165.03
CA VAL A 582 14.43 110.85 -165.82
C VAL A 582 15.58 110.02 -166.39
N THR A 583 15.68 108.78 -165.94
CA THR A 583 16.54 107.76 -166.53
C THR A 583 15.68 106.55 -166.88
N ASN A 584 16.00 105.89 -168.00
CA ASN A 584 15.39 104.64 -168.45
C ASN A 584 15.27 103.63 -167.29
N ASP A 585 14.21 102.83 -167.16
CA ASP A 585 13.60 102.07 -168.26
C ASP A 585 12.07 102.17 -168.44
N SER A 586 11.69 102.42 -169.70
CA SER A 586 10.54 101.81 -170.39
C SER A 586 9.18 101.68 -169.66
N HIS A 587 8.40 102.77 -169.56
CA HIS A 587 6.96 102.82 -169.94
C HIS A 587 6.36 104.25 -169.75
N PHE A 588 5.42 104.63 -170.63
CA PHE A 588 4.87 106.00 -170.75
C PHE A 588 3.90 106.40 -169.62
N ALA A 589 3.92 107.68 -169.23
CA ALA A 589 2.81 108.39 -168.58
C ALA A 589 2.74 109.85 -169.09
N LEU A 590 1.53 110.35 -169.34
CA LEU A 590 1.26 111.62 -170.02
C LEU A 590 1.03 112.76 -169.01
N LEU A 591 1.64 113.93 -169.23
CA LEU A 591 1.57 115.10 -168.35
C LEU A 591 0.58 116.17 -168.86
N THR A 592 -0.23 116.74 -167.95
CA THR A 592 -1.06 117.94 -168.18
C THR A 592 -1.18 118.76 -166.89
N ALA A 593 -0.76 120.03 -166.91
CA ALA A 593 -0.94 121.01 -165.84
C ALA A 593 -0.97 122.43 -166.41
N ASP A 594 -1.73 123.34 -165.79
CA ASP A 594 -2.01 124.69 -166.31
C ASP A 594 -0.85 125.68 -166.14
N THR A 595 0.16 125.35 -165.32
CA THR A 595 1.35 126.19 -165.12
C THR A 595 2.55 125.33 -164.71
N PHE A 596 3.64 125.43 -165.48
CA PHE A 596 4.94 124.86 -165.15
C PHE A 596 5.90 126.01 -164.81
N VAL A 597 6.47 126.00 -163.60
CA VAL A 597 7.59 126.88 -163.22
C VAL A 597 8.69 126.02 -162.65
N VAL A 598 9.83 126.02 -163.34
CA VAL A 598 10.98 125.17 -163.06
C VAL A 598 12.14 126.06 -162.61
N SER A 599 12.69 125.77 -161.44
CA SER A 599 13.83 126.49 -160.84
C SER A 599 15.03 125.56 -160.68
N GLY A 600 15.41 124.87 -161.76
CA GLY A 600 16.48 123.88 -161.79
C GLY A 600 16.88 123.53 -163.24
N THR A 601 17.95 122.74 -163.39
CA THR A 601 18.44 122.35 -164.73
C THR A 601 17.68 121.11 -165.21
N VAL A 602 16.87 121.24 -166.27
CA VAL A 602 16.22 120.10 -166.91
C VAL A 602 17.09 119.58 -168.03
N VAL A 603 17.54 118.33 -167.91
CA VAL A 603 18.26 117.61 -168.97
C VAL A 603 17.30 116.57 -169.56
N VAL A 604 16.71 116.87 -170.72
CA VAL A 604 15.91 115.91 -171.49
C VAL A 604 16.77 115.31 -172.60
N GLY A 605 16.96 113.99 -172.58
CA GLY A 605 17.53 113.23 -173.69
C GLY A 605 16.44 112.44 -174.41
N ASP A 606 16.38 112.58 -175.74
CA ASP A 606 15.69 111.71 -176.70
C ASP A 606 14.28 111.21 -176.33
N ILE A 607 13.36 112.14 -176.08
CA ILE A 607 11.91 111.92 -176.23
C ILE A 607 11.30 112.98 -177.14
N ASP A 608 10.70 112.55 -178.26
CA ASP A 608 9.81 113.37 -179.08
C ASP A 608 8.44 113.55 -178.39
N VAL A 609 8.13 114.74 -177.88
CA VAL A 609 6.73 115.20 -177.73
C VAL A 609 6.60 116.68 -178.12
N THR A 610 5.62 116.94 -179.00
CA THR A 610 5.28 118.25 -179.55
C THR A 610 4.41 119.11 -178.62
N TRP A 611 4.66 120.42 -178.65
CA TRP A 611 4.00 121.47 -177.87
C TRP A 611 2.54 121.73 -178.26
N LYS A 612 1.74 122.27 -177.32
CA LYS A 612 0.45 122.87 -177.62
C LYS A 612 0.21 124.15 -176.79
N GLU A 613 0.43 125.28 -177.46
CA GLU A 613 0.24 126.67 -177.02
C GLU A 613 1.19 127.19 -175.93
N VAL A 614 1.49 128.48 -176.04
CA VAL A 614 2.61 129.19 -175.40
C VAL A 614 2.09 130.52 -174.88
N SER A 615 2.45 130.88 -173.64
CA SER A 615 2.23 132.23 -173.11
C SER A 615 3.43 132.69 -172.28
N ALA A 616 4.08 133.76 -172.77
CA ALA A 616 5.24 134.46 -172.20
C ALA A 616 6.59 133.69 -172.15
N ILE A 617 7.47 134.02 -173.11
CA ILE A 617 8.91 133.71 -173.10
C ILE A 617 9.67 135.00 -172.77
N THR A 618 10.50 135.00 -171.73
CA THR A 618 11.53 136.02 -171.47
C THR A 618 12.67 135.42 -170.65
N GLY A 619 13.91 135.44 -171.17
CA GLY A 619 15.11 135.03 -170.41
C GLY A 619 15.98 133.91 -170.99
N ILE A 620 16.03 133.73 -172.32
CA ILE A 620 16.95 132.76 -172.96
C ILE A 620 18.30 133.44 -173.26
N THR A 621 19.43 132.94 -172.72
CA THR A 621 20.73 133.01 -173.43
C THR A 621 21.76 131.99 -172.90
N MET A 622 22.31 131.19 -173.82
CA MET A 622 23.54 130.38 -173.69
C MET A 622 24.73 131.13 -174.35
N PRO A 623 25.95 130.57 -174.53
CA PRO A 623 26.81 129.70 -173.69
C PRO A 623 28.28 130.26 -173.58
N SER A 624 29.25 129.41 -173.20
CA SER A 624 30.74 129.53 -173.34
C SER A 624 31.48 130.16 -172.15
N TYR A 625 32.73 129.84 -171.78
CA TYR A 625 33.84 129.08 -172.41
C TYR A 625 33.59 127.58 -172.74
N SER A 626 34.34 126.93 -173.64
CA SER A 626 35.50 127.41 -174.42
C SER A 626 35.37 127.22 -175.93
N VAL A 627 35.90 128.22 -176.61
CA VAL A 627 36.16 128.39 -178.05
C VAL A 627 36.82 127.16 -178.70
N GLN A 628 36.14 126.57 -179.69
CA GLN A 628 36.43 127.02 -181.07
C GLN A 628 35.27 127.87 -181.60
N THR A 629 35.45 129.19 -181.49
CA THR A 629 34.68 130.20 -182.21
C THR A 629 35.53 130.73 -183.35
N SER A 630 35.00 130.73 -184.57
CA SER A 630 35.58 131.45 -185.70
C SER A 630 34.68 132.63 -186.06
N THR A 631 35.14 133.84 -185.75
CA THR A 631 34.48 135.09 -186.17
C THR A 631 34.86 135.40 -187.61
N ILE A 632 34.00 135.06 -188.57
CA ILE A 632 34.16 135.56 -189.94
C ILE A 632 33.57 136.98 -189.96
N ASN A 633 34.47 137.96 -189.91
CA ASN A 633 34.19 139.32 -190.36
C ASN A 633 34.19 139.31 -191.89
N TYR A 634 33.08 139.67 -192.52
CA TYR A 634 33.00 139.81 -193.97
C TYR A 634 32.34 141.12 -194.38
N ILE A 635 32.87 141.69 -195.46
CA ILE A 635 32.53 143.02 -195.94
C ILE A 635 31.32 142.90 -196.86
N ASN A 636 30.23 143.63 -196.56
CA ASN A 636 29.09 143.67 -197.47
C ASN A 636 29.45 144.54 -198.70
N THR A 637 28.69 144.36 -199.78
CA THR A 637 28.98 144.91 -201.11
C THR A 637 28.93 146.44 -201.22
N SER A 638 28.66 147.16 -200.12
CA SER A 638 28.86 148.60 -199.97
C SER A 638 30.30 148.99 -199.59
N GLY A 639 31.16 148.02 -199.28
CA GLY A 639 32.55 148.23 -198.87
C GLY A 639 32.80 148.30 -197.36
N GLN A 640 31.88 147.85 -196.50
CA GLN A 640 32.09 147.83 -195.03
C GLN A 640 31.80 146.50 -194.32
N ALA A 641 32.56 146.25 -193.24
CA ALA A 641 32.66 144.98 -192.52
C ALA A 641 31.48 144.70 -191.58
N ALA A 642 31.04 143.45 -191.54
CA ALA A 642 30.09 142.91 -190.56
C ALA A 642 30.45 141.47 -190.16
N SER A 643 30.29 141.12 -188.90
CA SER A 643 30.61 139.78 -188.36
C SER A 643 29.40 138.85 -188.43
N LYS A 644 29.61 137.56 -188.72
CA LYS A 644 28.59 136.54 -188.44
C LYS A 644 29.23 135.24 -187.95
N THR A 645 28.81 134.80 -186.77
CA THR A 645 29.36 133.64 -186.06
C THR A 645 28.72 132.34 -186.55
N VAL A 646 29.53 131.30 -186.77
CA VAL A 646 29.09 129.96 -187.18
C VAL A 646 29.75 128.91 -186.27
N VAL A 647 29.01 127.85 -185.93
CA VAL A 647 29.43 126.79 -185.00
C VAL A 647 29.66 125.49 -185.77
N THR A 648 30.77 124.80 -185.51
CA THR A 648 31.09 123.47 -186.04
C THR A 648 31.62 122.57 -184.91
N GLY A 649 31.30 121.27 -184.95
CA GLY A 649 31.21 120.41 -183.77
C GLY A 649 32.53 119.92 -183.14
N ILE A 650 32.42 119.33 -181.95
CA ILE A 650 33.54 118.80 -181.15
C ILE A 650 33.15 117.42 -180.56
N SER A 651 34.08 116.46 -180.64
CA SER A 651 34.03 115.03 -180.26
C SER A 651 33.65 114.77 -178.79
N ARG A 652 32.79 113.83 -178.37
CA ARG A 652 32.07 112.69 -179.01
C ARG A 652 32.95 111.55 -179.59
N ASP A 653 32.31 110.40 -179.86
CA ASP A 653 32.89 109.12 -180.36
C ASP A 653 33.56 108.25 -179.25
N SER A 654 33.23 106.96 -178.99
CA SER A 654 32.57 105.84 -179.73
C SER A 654 33.46 104.76 -180.36
N THR A 655 34.65 104.48 -179.83
CA THR A 655 35.34 103.18 -180.03
C THR A 655 36.12 102.81 -178.76
N GLY A 656 36.13 101.58 -178.27
CA GLY A 656 35.76 100.32 -178.92
C GLY A 656 37.01 99.49 -179.18
N GLY A 657 37.53 98.82 -178.15
CA GLY A 657 38.63 97.88 -178.31
C GLY A 657 39.54 97.77 -177.08
N LEU A 658 39.47 96.60 -176.43
CA LEU A 658 40.57 95.87 -175.76
C LEU A 658 41.39 96.65 -174.68
N THR A 659 41.66 96.11 -173.50
CA THR A 659 41.69 94.70 -173.06
C THR A 659 41.54 94.71 -171.53
N ARG A 660 40.72 93.83 -170.93
CA ARG A 660 41.16 92.63 -170.17
C ARG A 660 41.93 93.00 -168.88
N THR A 661 41.70 92.40 -167.70
CA THR A 661 41.54 90.98 -167.36
C THR A 661 41.11 90.96 -165.86
N THR A 662 40.26 90.10 -165.26
CA THR A 662 39.79 88.75 -165.61
C THR A 662 38.56 88.33 -164.74
N LEU A 663 37.48 87.77 -165.32
CA LEU A 663 36.58 86.67 -164.84
C LEU A 663 35.89 86.74 -163.43
N LYS A 664 34.62 86.34 -163.17
CA LYS A 664 33.54 85.52 -163.84
C LYS A 664 32.14 86.01 -163.33
N TYR A 665 31.07 86.17 -164.15
CA TYR A 665 30.01 85.18 -164.55
C TYR A 665 29.08 84.72 -163.38
N LEU A 666 27.72 84.69 -163.39
CA LEU A 666 26.56 84.77 -164.35
C LEU A 666 25.33 85.42 -163.65
N GLY A 667 24.21 85.90 -164.25
CA GLY A 667 23.64 85.88 -165.62
C GLY A 667 22.45 84.89 -165.76
N GLY A 668 21.23 85.19 -166.26
CA GLY A 668 20.55 86.42 -166.78
C GLY A 668 19.09 86.54 -166.23
N ASN A 669 18.08 87.16 -166.89
CA ASN A 669 17.92 87.69 -168.27
C ASN A 669 17.32 89.10 -168.28
#